data_AF-A0A5C5G378-F1
#
_entry.id   AF-A0A5C5G378-F1
#
_cell.length_a   1.000
_cell.length_b   1.000
_cell.length_c   1.000
_cell.angle_alpha   90.00
_cell.angle_beta   90.00
_cell.angle_gamma   90.00
#
_symmetry.space_group_name_H-M   'P 1'
#
loop_
_entity.id
_entity.type
_entity.pdbx_description
1 polymer ?
#
loop_
_entity_poly.entity_id
_entity_poly.type
_entity_poly.pdbx_seq_one_letter_code
_entity_poly.pdbx_strand_id
1 'polypeptide(L)'
;MPAPSKDADARRRFPTHSLHGSLLALVLALAIFRFFIQGKDSGDRHHCKALLNEGRWLDDKHTSWQPEGCMLHPYTPKQVGQCLEGRNVVFIGDSTVRQVFYAVVKHVDKKVETTAEKHSDRSISAGGIQFDFYWDPFLNGTRAQELFDGRLGSKTGRGTPTLAVVGGGIWYLRHPNSGGIQSWDRQMEALFQSTKAGVAPIADEVILLPVENAIESRLSPERAATVHGEDIQKMNDRITTRLVAAAFEKGPAPGASGGGLAVPRAFNKVIEGLDDETVDGLHFSDTVSKVQASILLNLRCNDALPKKFPFDKTCCFQYPSPNWVQALLLVFLVGYAPLGLYYYSQRASEPRVFRYFVDQKYLVPLTVFGFATSLLFVADRTNLFLKENKQYDAVTFGVLCLASLAAGVVTMKPPEKDLGFLNREQTDEWKGWMQIAILIYHYVGASKISGIYNPIRVLVAAYLFMSGYGHLSFFLKKADFGFARVANILIRLNLLTVVLAYLMDTDYLSYYFSPLVTIWFGIIWVTLWAGHKHNSKTPFLVSKLVVAAALTAAFFEIPGPLEKTFDVINMVFATSWNAGEWRFRQTLDMWIVWVGMLTALAFIKIKEHRITDDPRWPQWSRATVIASAVAMAGYFVFELTRESKFVYNGYHPYVSAIPVLAFCVLRNATPFLRSTSSKFFIFFGQCSLETFIIQFHLFIAGDTRGIIMMIPGGAWLRPLNFVVTSLVFVYVSNQVAIATGVLTALICHVPKPSPSASAAGRLPSSSRDAIPADPPSASVASSHPASGEYVALATVGGPGEGDERDKEGAGVDPHAFWPSSGVYSLHASSFLSLRNRNALHSVPDSSSRRTQAEPCRCRGLVRSSNSPRRSGFDRDRRARTSPASHGNIGADNCKRPSLSLSPPRLYRLCCLTSTRTSTTAPRPLPGSRPRTTAPRIAPQPNHSPAHMADIAIYALVGAVTNLQERVANLRSPIIPLSHTSVPPAPPPIPQSVSRSADAQFLEGTLTEHGLQLAHYSWATRHSALYLRQCALKDAVAKNLIGCWAGLVRGQQGRDNLRAVRLAVDEAAWVEERLQQALDWCHERNVKRMKLVRLVHVRRGKRSSVVRPTHTEVPPSLYDLPFPLPLAPPSSRLAPLIPRPPPLLDSDAPDGPDSSGPPTYTREADPERGESTLEGGFLEGELEVMQYEAAVLDDDDVLEMLRMQHPRTS
;
A
#
# COMPACT_ATOMS: atom_id res chain seq x y z
N MET A 1 -71.88 3.46 -14.73
CA MET A 1 -71.46 2.05 -14.55
C MET A 1 -71.74 1.34 -15.86
N PRO A 2 -70.81 0.53 -16.41
CA PRO A 2 -70.40 -0.75 -15.80
C PRO A 2 -69.12 -0.71 -14.95
N ALA A 3 -68.57 -1.89 -14.64
CA ALA A 3 -67.49 -2.14 -13.69
C ALA A 3 -66.07 -2.17 -14.33
N PRO A 4 -64.99 -1.97 -13.55
CA PRO A 4 -63.62 -2.11 -14.03
C PRO A 4 -63.20 -3.58 -14.21
N SER A 5 -62.50 -3.88 -15.30
CA SER A 5 -61.85 -5.18 -15.54
C SER A 5 -60.60 -5.34 -14.66
N LYS A 6 -60.32 -6.58 -14.20
CA LYS A 6 -59.34 -6.84 -13.12
C LYS A 6 -57.92 -7.22 -13.59
N ASP A 7 -57.75 -7.53 -14.87
CA ASP A 7 -56.69 -8.46 -15.30
C ASP A 7 -55.42 -7.81 -15.87
N ALA A 8 -55.11 -6.56 -15.49
CA ALA A 8 -53.99 -5.79 -16.02
C ALA A 8 -52.68 -5.86 -15.20
N ASP A 9 -52.75 -5.99 -13.86
CA ASP A 9 -51.59 -5.74 -12.96
C ASP A 9 -50.90 -7.01 -12.42
N ALA A 10 -51.23 -8.19 -12.96
CA ALA A 10 -50.79 -9.49 -12.45
C ALA A 10 -49.45 -10.02 -13.05
N ARG A 11 -48.71 -9.22 -13.83
CA ARG A 11 -47.36 -9.62 -14.29
C ARG A 11 -46.38 -9.49 -13.13
N ARG A 12 -45.84 -10.64 -12.68
CA ARG A 12 -44.94 -10.79 -11.53
C ARG A 12 -43.85 -9.71 -11.46
N ARG A 13 -44.11 -8.62 -10.72
CA ARG A 13 -43.05 -7.76 -10.21
C ARG A 13 -42.24 -8.62 -9.24
N PHE A 14 -40.95 -8.81 -9.50
CA PHE A 14 -40.03 -9.27 -8.45
C PHE A 14 -40.21 -8.31 -7.25
N PRO A 15 -40.19 -8.77 -5.98
CA PRO A 15 -40.60 -7.95 -4.84
C PRO A 15 -39.52 -6.94 -4.45
N THR A 16 -39.07 -6.12 -5.39
CA THR A 16 -38.07 -5.06 -5.23
C THR A 16 -38.47 -4.13 -4.11
N HIS A 17 -39.72 -3.66 -4.04
CA HIS A 17 -40.20 -2.84 -2.93
C HIS A 17 -40.06 -3.52 -1.56
N SER A 18 -40.25 -4.85 -1.48
CA SER A 18 -40.01 -5.61 -0.25
C SER A 18 -38.51 -5.73 0.06
N LEU A 19 -37.67 -5.92 -0.95
CA LEU A 19 -36.20 -5.98 -0.79
C LEU A 19 -35.59 -4.62 -0.42
N HIS A 20 -36.03 -3.54 -1.06
CA HIS A 20 -35.70 -2.15 -0.72
C HIS A 20 -36.15 -1.83 0.71
N GLY A 21 -37.39 -2.17 1.07
CA GLY A 21 -37.92 -2.01 2.42
C GLY A 21 -37.15 -2.83 3.46
N SER A 22 -36.79 -4.07 3.14
CA SER A 22 -36.04 -4.97 4.03
C SER A 22 -34.59 -4.53 4.22
N LEU A 23 -33.91 -4.04 3.18
CA LEU A 23 -32.54 -3.49 3.29
C LEU A 23 -32.53 -2.14 4.02
N LEU A 24 -33.52 -1.27 3.78
CA LEU A 24 -33.67 -0.03 4.54
C LEU A 24 -34.01 -0.33 6.02
N ALA A 25 -34.93 -1.26 6.27
CA ALA A 25 -35.26 -1.73 7.61
C ALA A 25 -34.08 -2.44 8.29
N LEU A 26 -33.22 -3.16 7.55
CA LEU A 26 -32.00 -3.77 8.09
C LEU A 26 -30.98 -2.69 8.48
N VAL A 27 -30.71 -1.70 7.62
CA VAL A 27 -29.78 -0.60 7.95
C VAL A 27 -30.31 0.23 9.12
N LEU A 28 -31.61 0.56 9.13
CA LEU A 28 -32.23 1.25 10.25
C LEU A 28 -32.23 0.40 11.53
N ALA A 29 -32.54 -0.90 11.46
CA ALA A 29 -32.51 -1.80 12.60
C ALA A 29 -31.08 -2.00 13.13
N LEU A 30 -30.06 -2.06 12.28
CA LEU A 30 -28.65 -2.09 12.70
C LEU A 30 -28.23 -0.78 13.36
N ALA A 31 -28.59 0.38 12.79
CA ALA A 31 -28.33 1.68 13.39
C ALA A 31 -29.04 1.85 14.75
N ILE A 32 -30.31 1.45 14.83
CA ILE A 32 -31.13 1.47 16.06
C ILE A 32 -30.58 0.46 17.08
N PHE A 33 -30.16 -0.73 16.66
CA PHE A 33 -29.51 -1.73 17.52
C PHE A 33 -28.20 -1.19 18.11
N ARG A 34 -27.33 -0.60 17.28
CA ARG A 34 -26.10 0.07 17.77
C ARG A 34 -26.45 1.20 18.74
N PHE A 35 -27.36 2.10 18.37
CA PHE A 35 -27.72 3.28 19.16
C PHE A 35 -28.41 2.95 20.51
N PHE A 36 -29.35 1.99 20.55
CA PHE A 36 -30.16 1.69 21.74
C PHE A 36 -29.70 0.46 22.53
N ILE A 37 -29.18 -0.57 21.86
CA ILE A 37 -28.77 -1.83 22.52
C ILE A 37 -27.28 -1.80 22.87
N GLN A 38 -26.41 -1.30 21.99
CA GLN A 38 -25.02 -0.97 22.36
C GLN A 38 -24.83 0.46 22.89
N GLY A 39 -25.89 1.28 22.90
CA GLY A 39 -25.96 2.44 23.79
C GLY A 39 -25.81 2.08 25.28
N LYS A 40 -25.98 0.80 25.65
CA LYS A 40 -25.62 0.29 27.00
C LYS A 40 -24.12 0.19 27.25
N ASP A 41 -23.29 0.12 26.21
CA ASP A 41 -21.83 0.28 26.29
C ASP A 41 -21.44 1.77 26.51
N SER A 42 -22.37 2.57 27.04
CA SER A 42 -22.29 4.00 27.41
C SER A 42 -20.99 4.43 28.11
N GLY A 43 -20.33 3.49 28.80
CA GLY A 43 -19.06 3.71 29.47
C GLY A 43 -17.83 3.77 28.56
N ASP A 44 -17.91 3.51 27.25
CA ASP A 44 -16.77 3.57 26.32
C ASP A 44 -17.09 4.12 24.92
N ARG A 45 -17.80 5.26 24.87
CA ARG A 45 -18.15 5.97 23.62
C ARG A 45 -16.95 6.25 22.68
N HIS A 46 -15.72 6.24 23.20
CA HIS A 46 -14.49 6.61 22.47
C HIS A 46 -13.50 5.44 22.31
N HIS A 47 -13.90 4.21 22.64
CA HIS A 47 -13.09 3.00 22.51
C HIS A 47 -11.74 3.04 23.26
N CYS A 48 -11.68 3.75 24.39
CA CYS A 48 -10.52 3.75 25.28
C CYS A 48 -10.48 2.50 26.17
N LYS A 49 -11.62 2.00 26.64
CA LYS A 49 -11.66 0.74 27.39
C LYS A 49 -11.39 -0.43 26.47
N ALA A 50 -11.85 -0.41 25.22
CA ALA A 50 -11.40 -1.37 24.20
C ALA A 50 -9.87 -1.35 24.06
N LEU A 51 -9.27 -0.20 23.71
CA LEU A 51 -7.82 -0.02 23.57
C LEU A 51 -7.01 -0.53 24.78
N LEU A 52 -7.50 -0.28 26.00
CA LEU A 52 -6.80 -0.63 27.23
C LEU A 52 -7.00 -2.09 27.69
N ASN A 53 -7.95 -2.85 27.14
CA ASN A 53 -8.34 -4.16 27.69
C ASN A 53 -8.49 -5.29 26.67
N GLU A 54 -8.71 -4.99 25.40
CA GLU A 54 -9.21 -5.93 24.40
C GLU A 54 -8.52 -5.74 23.05
N GLY A 55 -8.32 -6.86 22.35
CA GLY A 55 -7.67 -6.87 21.06
C GLY A 55 -7.07 -8.24 20.75
N ARG A 56 -6.41 -8.32 19.59
CA ARG A 56 -5.81 -9.54 19.04
C ARG A 56 -4.70 -9.18 18.04
N TRP A 57 -3.77 -10.10 17.81
CA TRP A 57 -2.89 -10.04 16.65
C TRP A 57 -3.67 -10.26 15.34
N LEU A 58 -3.26 -9.59 14.25
CA LEU A 58 -3.76 -9.84 12.90
C LEU A 58 -2.76 -10.62 12.03
N ASP A 59 -1.56 -10.87 12.53
CA ASP A 59 -0.45 -11.48 11.81
C ASP A 59 0.44 -12.33 12.72
N ASP A 60 0.95 -13.43 12.17
CA ASP A 60 1.84 -14.38 12.87
C ASP A 60 3.27 -13.81 13.11
N LYS A 61 3.50 -12.54 12.74
CA LYS A 61 4.75 -11.79 12.96
C LYS A 61 4.61 -10.69 14.02
N HIS A 62 3.47 -10.63 14.71
CA HIS A 62 3.22 -9.71 15.83
C HIS A 62 3.48 -8.22 15.51
N THR A 63 3.26 -7.81 14.25
CA THR A 63 3.45 -6.42 13.81
C THR A 63 2.17 -5.58 13.92
N SER A 64 1.00 -6.22 13.89
CA SER A 64 -0.30 -5.58 13.65
C SER A 64 -1.32 -5.97 14.72
N TRP A 65 -1.24 -5.31 15.89
CA TRP A 65 -2.24 -5.44 16.94
C TRP A 65 -3.54 -4.70 16.62
N GLN A 66 -4.66 -5.36 16.83
CA GLN A 66 -6.01 -4.84 16.60
C GLN A 66 -6.80 -4.78 17.91
N PRO A 67 -6.98 -3.58 18.50
CA PRO A 67 -7.97 -3.36 19.56
C PRO A 67 -9.39 -3.70 19.08
N GLU A 68 -10.30 -4.06 19.98
CA GLU A 68 -11.67 -4.40 19.54
C GLU A 68 -12.49 -3.18 19.13
N GLY A 69 -12.87 -3.13 17.85
CA GLY A 69 -13.82 -2.16 17.31
C GLY A 69 -13.27 -0.75 16.98
N CYS A 70 -12.01 -0.47 17.28
CA CYS A 70 -11.34 0.78 16.92
C CYS A 70 -9.96 0.53 16.28
N MET A 71 -9.51 1.46 15.44
CA MET A 71 -8.21 1.36 14.76
C MET A 71 -7.09 1.92 15.64
N LEU A 72 -6.02 1.13 15.76
CA LEU A 72 -4.76 1.58 16.32
C LEU A 72 -4.02 2.41 15.26
N HIS A 73 -3.56 3.60 15.65
CA HIS A 73 -2.77 4.50 14.80
C HIS A 73 -1.26 4.30 15.05
N PRO A 74 -0.47 3.84 14.08
CA PRO A 74 0.99 3.80 14.20
C PRO A 74 1.58 5.20 14.03
N TYR A 75 2.35 5.65 15.02
CA TYR A 75 2.81 7.03 15.14
C TYR A 75 4.12 7.31 14.40
N THR A 76 4.19 8.44 13.69
CA THR A 76 5.45 8.96 13.10
C THR A 76 6.17 9.91 14.09
N PRO A 77 7.51 10.08 14.01
CA PRO A 77 8.26 10.98 14.89
C PRO A 77 7.71 12.41 14.95
N LYS A 78 7.26 12.93 13.79
CA LYS A 78 6.63 14.25 13.63
C LYS A 78 5.30 14.36 14.40
N GLN A 79 4.49 13.30 14.40
CA GLN A 79 3.22 13.24 15.12
C GLN A 79 3.42 13.11 16.64
N VAL A 80 4.41 12.31 17.08
CA VAL A 80 4.77 12.23 18.52
C VAL A 80 5.33 13.56 19.00
N GLY A 81 6.21 14.19 18.20
CA GLY A 81 6.68 15.57 18.38
C GLY A 81 5.52 16.52 18.64
N GLN A 82 4.61 16.68 17.67
CA GLN A 82 3.44 17.58 17.80
C GLN A 82 2.53 17.28 19.00
N CYS A 83 2.43 16.03 19.44
CA CYS A 83 1.66 15.67 20.63
C CYS A 83 2.35 16.07 21.95
N LEU A 84 3.69 16.00 22.00
CA LEU A 84 4.48 16.08 23.24
C LEU A 84 5.49 17.25 23.26
N GLU A 85 5.41 18.16 22.28
CA GLU A 85 6.37 19.25 22.07
C GLU A 85 6.51 20.15 23.31
N GLY A 86 7.75 20.38 23.75
CA GLY A 86 8.05 21.22 24.92
C GLY A 86 7.58 20.66 26.26
N ARG A 87 7.12 19.39 26.31
CA ARG A 87 6.57 18.75 27.52
C ARG A 87 7.55 17.73 28.11
N ASN A 88 7.36 17.44 29.39
CA ASN A 88 8.08 16.37 30.09
C ASN A 88 7.23 15.08 30.10
N VAL A 89 7.89 13.95 29.85
CA VAL A 89 7.33 12.60 29.90
C VAL A 89 8.15 11.79 30.89
N VAL A 90 7.48 11.22 31.90
CA VAL A 90 8.14 10.55 33.02
C VAL A 90 7.74 9.08 33.07
N PHE A 91 8.73 8.21 33.24
CA PHE A 91 8.58 6.78 33.50
C PHE A 91 9.19 6.45 34.87
N ILE A 92 8.50 5.69 35.72
CA ILE A 92 9.00 5.28 37.05
C ILE A 92 8.70 3.80 37.28
N GLY A 93 9.74 3.01 37.58
CA GLY A 93 9.55 1.61 37.95
C GLY A 93 10.76 0.70 37.73
N ASP A 94 10.46 -0.56 37.41
CA ASP A 94 11.46 -1.61 37.16
C ASP A 94 11.82 -1.78 35.66
N SER A 95 12.32 -2.96 35.30
CA SER A 95 12.90 -3.22 33.99
C SER A 95 11.88 -3.40 32.85
N THR A 96 10.60 -3.70 33.14
CA THR A 96 9.56 -3.72 32.10
C THR A 96 9.15 -2.28 31.73
N VAL A 97 8.97 -1.41 32.73
CA VAL A 97 8.76 0.04 32.52
C VAL A 97 9.90 0.64 31.71
N ARG A 98 11.15 0.23 31.96
CA ARG A 98 12.33 0.65 31.18
C ARG A 98 12.30 0.18 29.72
N GLN A 99 11.72 -0.99 29.43
CA GLN A 99 11.53 -1.48 28.06
C GLN A 99 10.50 -0.61 27.31
N VAL A 100 9.36 -0.32 27.93
CA VAL A 100 8.33 0.55 27.35
C VAL A 100 8.83 1.99 27.17
N PHE A 101 9.65 2.51 28.10
CA PHE A 101 10.35 3.79 27.97
C PHE A 101 11.20 3.85 26.68
N TYR A 102 12.11 2.89 26.47
CA TYR A 102 12.94 2.88 25.27
C TYR A 102 12.11 2.69 24.00
N ALA A 103 11.03 1.89 24.03
CA ALA A 103 10.13 1.74 22.89
C ALA A 103 9.38 3.04 22.54
N VAL A 104 8.93 3.83 23.52
CA VAL A 104 8.34 5.16 23.28
C VAL A 104 9.38 6.15 22.75
N VAL A 105 10.59 6.17 23.30
CA VAL A 105 11.68 7.04 22.80
C VAL A 105 12.07 6.68 21.35
N LYS A 106 12.11 5.38 21.01
CA LYS A 106 12.35 4.89 19.63
C LYS A 106 11.29 5.33 18.61
N HIS A 107 10.08 5.73 19.03
CA HIS A 107 9.10 6.34 18.11
C HIS A 107 9.46 7.78 17.71
N VAL A 108 10.35 8.44 18.45
CA VAL A 108 10.83 9.81 18.17
C VAL A 108 12.22 9.79 17.54
N ASP A 109 13.16 9.04 18.12
CA ASP A 109 14.48 8.82 17.53
C ASP A 109 14.87 7.33 17.64
N LYS A 110 14.86 6.66 16.48
CA LYS A 110 15.23 5.25 16.33
C LYS A 110 16.72 4.97 16.58
N LYS A 111 17.57 6.00 16.67
CA LYS A 111 19.02 5.87 16.88
C LYS A 111 19.43 5.91 18.36
N VAL A 112 18.49 6.07 19.28
CA VAL A 112 18.79 6.14 20.72
C VAL A 112 19.38 4.82 21.23
N GLU A 113 20.58 4.92 21.78
CA GLU A 113 21.34 3.77 22.28
C GLU A 113 20.74 3.24 23.61
N THR A 114 20.43 1.94 23.62
CA THR A 114 19.80 1.25 24.78
C THR A 114 20.79 0.47 25.65
N THR A 115 22.09 0.50 25.31
CA THR A 115 23.16 -0.32 25.92
C THR A 115 23.55 0.10 27.35
N ALA A 116 23.10 1.29 27.78
CA ALA A 116 23.52 1.93 29.02
C ALA A 116 23.18 1.11 30.28
N GLU A 117 23.88 1.39 31.38
CA GLU A 117 23.75 0.69 32.67
C GLU A 117 22.29 0.48 33.10
N LYS A 118 21.95 -0.77 33.44
CA LYS A 118 20.55 -1.24 33.49
C LYS A 118 19.74 -0.70 34.68
N HIS A 119 20.37 -0.47 35.83
CA HIS A 119 19.68 -0.16 37.10
C HIS A 119 19.97 1.28 37.55
N SER A 120 19.75 2.25 36.65
CA SER A 120 20.05 3.66 36.89
C SER A 120 19.10 4.57 36.09
N ASP A 121 18.95 5.80 36.57
CA ASP A 121 18.10 6.81 35.94
C ASP A 121 18.58 7.17 34.53
N ARG A 122 17.64 7.55 33.66
CA ARG A 122 17.90 8.03 32.30
C ARG A 122 17.14 9.33 32.05
N SER A 123 17.76 10.24 31.32
CA SER A 123 17.17 11.51 30.91
C SER A 123 17.60 11.73 29.46
N ILE A 124 16.66 11.69 28.52
CA ILE A 124 16.89 11.69 27.08
C ILE A 124 16.04 12.80 26.46
N SER A 125 16.69 13.74 25.77
CA SER A 125 16.00 14.79 25.02
C SER A 125 15.95 14.39 23.54
N ALA A 126 14.76 14.13 23.00
CA ALA A 126 14.57 13.66 21.63
C ALA A 126 13.38 14.37 20.97
N GLY A 127 13.54 14.86 19.74
CA GLY A 127 12.45 15.50 18.97
C GLY A 127 11.79 16.72 19.64
N GLY A 128 12.50 17.44 20.51
CA GLY A 128 11.94 18.56 21.28
C GLY A 128 11.13 18.15 22.52
N ILE A 129 11.16 16.86 22.87
CA ILE A 129 10.48 16.26 24.03
C ILE A 129 11.54 15.86 25.06
N GLN A 130 11.23 16.03 26.34
CA GLN A 130 12.06 15.51 27.43
C GLN A 130 11.48 14.19 27.94
N PHE A 131 12.29 13.13 27.93
CA PHE A 131 11.94 11.81 28.46
C PHE A 131 12.82 11.49 29.67
N ASP A 132 12.21 11.30 30.84
CA ASP A 132 12.88 10.88 32.06
C ASP A 132 12.42 9.47 32.46
N PHE A 133 13.37 8.59 32.78
CA PHE A 133 13.11 7.30 33.43
C PHE A 133 13.83 7.26 34.77
N TYR A 134 13.07 7.03 35.85
CA TYR A 134 13.59 6.87 37.20
C TYR A 134 13.56 5.39 37.60
N TRP A 135 14.71 4.85 37.98
CA TRP A 135 14.84 3.45 38.40
C TRP A 135 14.38 3.29 39.85
N ASP A 136 13.12 2.85 40.01
CA ASP A 136 12.49 2.66 41.31
C ASP A 136 11.60 1.40 41.30
N PRO A 137 12.21 0.20 41.33
CA PRO A 137 11.48 -1.07 41.22
C PRO A 137 10.54 -1.37 42.40
N PHE A 138 10.59 -0.55 43.46
CA PHE A 138 9.71 -0.65 44.62
C PHE A 138 8.80 0.59 44.79
N LEU A 139 8.83 1.56 43.88
CA LEU A 139 8.04 2.79 43.90
C LEU A 139 8.10 3.56 45.25
N ASN A 140 9.23 3.46 45.95
CA ASN A 140 9.43 3.99 47.30
C ASN A 140 10.63 4.96 47.41
N GLY A 141 11.32 5.20 46.30
CA GLY A 141 12.35 6.23 46.17
C GLY A 141 11.76 7.63 46.04
N THR A 142 12.65 8.63 46.17
CA THR A 142 12.28 10.05 46.25
C THR A 142 11.44 10.52 45.06
N ARG A 143 11.71 10.03 43.83
CA ARG A 143 11.01 10.47 42.62
C ARG A 143 9.59 9.92 42.51
N ALA A 144 9.33 8.69 42.95
CA ALA A 144 7.97 8.15 43.03
C ALA A 144 7.13 8.94 44.05
N GLN A 145 7.70 9.21 45.23
CA GLN A 145 7.02 9.99 46.27
C GLN A 145 6.80 11.45 45.83
N GLU A 146 7.79 12.09 45.20
CA GLU A 146 7.62 13.42 44.59
C GLU A 146 6.52 13.46 43.52
N LEU A 147 6.32 12.37 42.75
CA LEU A 147 5.23 12.25 41.79
C LEU A 147 3.87 12.12 42.50
N PHE A 148 3.73 11.19 43.45
CA PHE A 148 2.46 10.96 44.17
C PHE A 148 2.04 12.19 45.01
N ASP A 149 3.01 12.94 45.53
CA ASP A 149 2.80 14.22 46.22
C ASP A 149 2.47 15.41 45.27
N GLY A 150 2.51 15.22 43.95
CA GLY A 150 2.32 16.28 42.95
C GLY A 150 3.45 17.31 42.88
N ARG A 151 4.64 17.02 43.45
CA ARG A 151 5.78 17.95 43.56
C ARG A 151 6.89 17.71 42.54
N LEU A 152 6.90 16.58 41.82
CA LEU A 152 7.95 16.22 40.86
C LEU A 152 8.24 17.34 39.84
N GLY A 153 7.19 17.99 39.32
CA GLY A 153 7.32 19.05 38.33
C GLY A 153 8.03 20.31 38.85
N SER A 154 7.83 20.68 40.11
CA SER A 154 8.54 21.80 40.74
C SER A 154 9.94 21.41 41.22
N LYS A 155 10.14 20.14 41.59
CA LYS A 155 11.43 19.56 42.00
C LYS A 155 12.41 19.29 40.87
N THR A 156 11.90 19.10 39.65
CA THR A 156 12.69 18.95 38.41
C THR A 156 12.81 20.26 37.63
N GLY A 157 12.01 21.29 37.96
CA GLY A 157 11.92 22.53 37.20
C GLY A 157 11.23 22.39 35.84
N ARG A 158 10.59 21.24 35.57
CA ARG A 158 10.02 20.87 34.25
C ARG A 158 8.49 20.96 34.19
N GLY A 159 7.83 21.37 35.27
CA GLY A 159 6.36 21.44 35.35
C GLY A 159 5.68 20.07 35.46
N THR A 160 4.36 20.07 35.54
CA THR A 160 3.56 18.83 35.59
C THR A 160 3.78 18.00 34.31
N PRO A 161 4.15 16.71 34.40
CA PRO A 161 4.34 15.86 33.23
C PRO A 161 3.07 15.74 32.38
N THR A 162 3.21 15.71 31.05
CA THR A 162 2.07 15.43 30.15
C THR A 162 1.72 13.94 30.10
N LEU A 163 2.65 13.08 30.48
CA LEU A 163 2.46 11.65 30.59
C LEU A 163 3.35 11.12 31.71
N ALA A 164 2.75 10.44 32.69
CA ALA A 164 3.47 9.73 33.76
C ALA A 164 3.13 8.24 33.70
N VAL A 165 4.10 7.41 33.33
CA VAL A 165 3.98 5.95 33.27
C VAL A 165 4.63 5.36 34.51
N VAL A 166 3.85 4.69 35.35
CA VAL A 166 4.30 4.06 36.60
C VAL A 166 4.10 2.55 36.48
N GLY A 167 5.02 1.74 37.00
CA GLY A 167 4.85 0.29 36.99
C GLY A 167 5.86 -0.45 37.84
N GLY A 168 5.62 -1.75 37.99
CA GLY A 168 6.47 -2.65 38.75
C GLY A 168 5.67 -3.59 39.64
N GLY A 169 6.34 -4.64 40.11
CA GLY A 169 5.74 -5.68 40.94
C GLY A 169 6.54 -6.98 40.93
N ILE A 170 7.13 -7.31 39.79
CA ILE A 170 7.94 -8.53 39.61
C ILE A 170 9.17 -8.49 40.53
N TRP A 171 9.72 -7.29 40.80
CA TRP A 171 10.78 -7.10 41.79
C TRP A 171 10.36 -7.36 43.25
N TYR A 172 9.09 -7.18 43.61
CA TYR A 172 8.57 -7.55 44.93
C TYR A 172 8.43 -9.06 45.10
N LEU A 173 8.05 -9.77 44.03
CA LEU A 173 7.98 -11.23 44.02
C LEU A 173 9.39 -11.83 44.10
N ARG A 174 10.31 -11.37 43.24
CA ARG A 174 11.71 -11.84 43.17
C ARG A 174 12.50 -11.64 44.47
N HIS A 175 12.17 -10.63 45.28
CA HIS A 175 12.91 -10.31 46.51
C HIS A 175 12.01 -10.43 47.75
N PRO A 176 12.00 -11.58 48.46
CA PRO A 176 11.14 -11.80 49.63
C PRO A 176 11.27 -10.72 50.72
N ASN A 177 12.47 -10.16 50.89
CA ASN A 177 12.77 -9.11 51.89
C ASN A 177 12.12 -7.74 51.58
N SER A 178 11.47 -7.57 50.41
CA SER A 178 10.75 -6.34 50.02
C SER A 178 9.43 -6.12 50.78
N GLY A 179 8.95 -7.14 51.49
CA GLY A 179 7.58 -7.21 52.02
C GLY A 179 6.53 -7.65 50.98
N GLY A 180 6.96 -8.02 49.77
CA GLY A 180 6.15 -8.66 48.74
C GLY A 180 4.87 -7.90 48.36
N ILE A 181 3.82 -8.64 48.03
CA ILE A 181 2.53 -8.11 47.57
C ILE A 181 1.91 -7.12 48.59
N GLN A 182 2.08 -7.33 49.89
CA GLN A 182 1.55 -6.40 50.91
C GLN A 182 2.24 -5.04 50.86
N SER A 183 3.54 -5.02 50.57
CA SER A 183 4.32 -3.80 50.48
C SER A 183 4.01 -3.05 49.18
N TRP A 184 3.95 -3.78 48.06
CA TRP A 184 3.51 -3.28 46.75
C TRP A 184 2.09 -2.68 46.77
N ASP A 185 1.12 -3.35 47.42
CA ASP A 185 -0.28 -2.90 47.45
C ASP A 185 -0.48 -1.58 48.23
N ARG A 186 0.45 -1.22 49.13
CA ARG A 186 0.48 0.10 49.76
C ARG A 186 0.95 1.19 48.79
N GLN A 187 1.94 0.92 47.95
CA GLN A 187 2.37 1.87 46.91
C GLN A 187 1.30 2.04 45.83
N MET A 188 0.57 0.96 45.49
CA MET A 188 -0.61 1.05 44.64
C MET A 188 -1.70 1.92 45.28
N GLU A 189 -2.03 1.72 46.56
CA GLU A 189 -3.01 2.56 47.24
C GLU A 189 -2.59 4.04 47.29
N ALA A 190 -1.30 4.36 47.51
CA ALA A 190 -0.79 5.73 47.43
C ALA A 190 -0.98 6.35 46.03
N LEU A 191 -0.68 5.61 44.95
CA LEU A 191 -0.91 6.06 43.57
C LEU A 191 -2.40 6.27 43.28
N PHE A 192 -3.27 5.33 43.68
CA PHE A 192 -4.72 5.46 43.53
C PHE A 192 -5.27 6.65 44.34
N GLN A 193 -4.74 6.94 45.53
CA GLN A 193 -5.10 8.14 46.31
C GLN A 193 -4.67 9.44 45.63
N SER A 194 -3.43 9.50 45.09
CA SER A 194 -2.92 10.68 44.37
C SER A 194 -3.67 11.01 43.06
N THR A 195 -4.50 10.08 42.57
CA THR A 195 -5.30 10.21 41.32
C THR A 195 -6.82 10.27 41.56
N LYS A 196 -7.26 10.42 42.82
CA LYS A 196 -8.66 10.67 43.17
C LYS A 196 -9.16 12.04 42.68
N ALA A 197 -10.46 12.14 42.42
CA ALA A 197 -11.08 13.42 42.07
C ALA A 197 -10.98 14.41 43.25
N GLY A 198 -10.68 15.67 42.95
CA GLY A 198 -10.46 16.72 43.95
C GLY A 198 -9.00 16.86 44.42
N VAL A 199 -8.11 15.93 44.06
CA VAL A 199 -6.66 16.08 44.22
C VAL A 199 -6.09 16.85 43.00
N ALA A 200 -4.99 17.58 43.17
CA ALA A 200 -4.30 18.24 42.06
C ALA A 200 -3.67 17.20 41.11
N PRO A 201 -3.76 17.37 39.78
CA PRO A 201 -3.27 16.37 38.83
C PRO A 201 -1.74 16.24 38.87
N ILE A 202 -1.26 15.03 39.17
CA ILE A 202 0.18 14.71 39.21
C ILE A 202 0.81 14.60 37.81
N ALA A 203 0.00 14.40 36.78
CA ALA A 203 0.31 14.48 35.35
C ALA A 203 -1.00 14.79 34.58
N ASP A 204 -0.92 15.20 33.30
CA ASP A 204 -2.14 15.31 32.47
C ASP A 204 -2.84 13.94 32.34
N GLU A 205 -2.03 12.89 32.13
CA GLU A 205 -2.40 11.49 31.96
C GLU A 205 -1.48 10.62 32.81
N VAL A 206 -2.05 9.77 33.67
CA VAL A 206 -1.29 8.83 34.51
C VAL A 206 -1.60 7.40 34.05
N ILE A 207 -0.57 6.63 33.74
CA ILE A 207 -0.69 5.24 33.30
C ILE A 207 0.01 4.33 34.31
N LEU A 208 -0.75 3.47 34.97
CA LEU A 208 -0.21 2.34 35.74
C LEU A 208 -0.12 1.13 34.81
N LEU A 209 1.09 0.67 34.48
CA LEU A 209 1.25 -0.59 33.75
C LEU A 209 0.73 -1.76 34.61
N PRO A 210 0.09 -2.79 34.00
CA PRO A 210 -0.20 -4.03 34.72
C PRO A 210 1.09 -4.71 35.19
N VAL A 211 0.98 -5.64 36.13
CA VAL A 211 2.09 -6.58 36.38
C VAL A 211 2.11 -7.56 35.21
N GLU A 212 3.16 -7.51 34.40
CA GLU A 212 3.22 -8.31 33.18
C GLU A 212 3.33 -9.81 33.49
N ASN A 213 2.61 -10.62 32.72
CA ASN A 213 2.63 -12.08 32.85
C ASN A 213 4.02 -12.63 32.51
N ALA A 214 4.69 -13.22 33.49
CA ALA A 214 5.97 -13.87 33.29
C ALA A 214 5.80 -15.22 32.56
N ILE A 215 6.62 -15.44 31.53
CA ILE A 215 6.67 -16.71 30.79
C ILE A 215 7.55 -17.69 31.59
N GLU A 216 6.92 -18.49 32.45
CA GLU A 216 7.61 -19.38 33.41
C GLU A 216 8.56 -20.38 32.73
N SER A 217 8.26 -20.81 31.49
CA SER A 217 9.09 -21.69 30.65
C SER A 217 10.46 -21.08 30.29
N ARG A 218 10.59 -19.74 30.32
CA ARG A 218 11.80 -18.98 29.98
C ARG A 218 12.47 -18.32 31.19
N LEU A 219 11.90 -18.44 32.39
CA LEU A 219 12.50 -17.89 33.60
C LEU A 219 13.77 -18.66 34.00
N SER A 220 14.81 -17.94 34.42
CA SER A 220 15.96 -18.58 35.07
C SER A 220 15.53 -19.24 36.40
N PRO A 221 16.19 -20.35 36.85
CA PRO A 221 15.74 -21.10 38.02
C PRO A 221 15.54 -20.26 39.31
N GLU A 222 16.40 -19.24 39.52
CA GLU A 222 16.26 -18.29 40.63
C GLU A 222 14.95 -17.47 40.59
N ARG A 223 14.51 -17.09 39.38
CA ARG A 223 13.26 -16.37 39.16
C ARG A 223 12.07 -17.31 39.25
N ALA A 224 12.14 -18.48 38.63
CA ALA A 224 11.08 -19.49 38.67
C ALA A 224 10.78 -19.97 40.11
N ALA A 225 11.73 -19.86 41.04
CA ALA A 225 11.55 -20.16 42.46
C ALA A 225 10.89 -19.03 43.29
N THR A 226 10.56 -17.88 42.69
CA THR A 226 10.04 -16.68 43.41
C THR A 226 8.98 -15.88 42.64
N VAL A 227 8.91 -16.00 41.31
CA VAL A 227 7.97 -15.30 40.44
C VAL A 227 7.01 -16.32 39.86
N HIS A 228 5.77 -16.32 40.35
CA HIS A 228 4.72 -17.26 39.96
C HIS A 228 3.52 -16.53 39.34
N GLY A 229 2.91 -17.12 38.32
CA GLY A 229 1.76 -16.58 37.61
C GLY A 229 0.55 -16.32 38.52
N GLU A 230 0.31 -17.17 39.52
CA GLU A 230 -0.78 -16.97 40.51
C GLU A 230 -0.64 -15.66 41.29
N ASP A 231 0.58 -15.31 41.69
CA ASP A 231 0.85 -14.07 42.43
C ASP A 231 0.78 -12.83 41.52
N ILE A 232 1.18 -12.95 40.26
CA ILE A 232 1.01 -11.90 39.23
C ILE A 232 -0.48 -11.63 38.95
N GLN A 233 -1.29 -12.69 38.78
CA GLN A 233 -2.74 -12.58 38.61
C GLN A 233 -3.39 -11.88 39.81
N LYS A 234 -3.08 -12.34 41.02
CA LYS A 234 -3.51 -11.78 42.31
C LYS A 234 -3.09 -10.31 42.54
N MET A 235 -2.04 -9.84 41.89
CA MET A 235 -1.68 -8.41 41.84
C MET A 235 -2.54 -7.65 40.82
N ASN A 236 -2.71 -8.17 39.60
CA ASN A 236 -3.59 -7.58 38.58
C ASN A 236 -5.07 -7.53 38.99
N ASP A 237 -5.54 -8.49 39.79
CA ASP A 237 -6.86 -8.49 40.41
C ASP A 237 -7.02 -7.36 41.44
N ARG A 238 -5.97 -7.03 42.21
CA ARG A 238 -5.97 -5.87 43.12
C ARG A 238 -6.02 -4.55 42.35
N ILE A 239 -5.24 -4.41 41.27
CA ILE A 239 -5.34 -3.24 40.37
C ILE A 239 -6.77 -3.13 39.82
N THR A 240 -7.32 -4.22 39.30
CA THR A 240 -8.68 -4.25 38.74
C THR A 240 -9.74 -3.88 39.80
N THR A 241 -9.60 -4.40 41.03
CA THR A 241 -10.51 -4.08 42.14
C THR A 241 -10.46 -2.59 42.51
N ARG A 242 -9.26 -2.01 42.63
CA ARG A 242 -9.08 -0.57 42.92
C ARG A 242 -9.60 0.31 41.78
N LEU A 243 -9.37 -0.08 40.52
CA LEU A 243 -9.88 0.63 39.34
C LEU A 243 -11.42 0.63 39.26
N VAL A 244 -12.06 -0.51 39.57
CA VAL A 244 -13.52 -0.61 39.65
C VAL A 244 -14.08 0.25 40.79
N ALA A 245 -13.46 0.23 41.98
CA ALA A 245 -13.87 1.08 43.10
C ALA A 245 -13.76 2.57 42.76
N ALA A 246 -12.65 3.02 42.18
CA ALA A 246 -12.44 4.40 41.75
C ALA A 246 -13.44 4.85 40.66
N ALA A 247 -13.86 3.93 39.78
CA ALA A 247 -14.90 4.21 38.78
C ALA A 247 -16.30 4.39 39.40
N PHE A 248 -16.62 3.69 40.50
CA PHE A 248 -17.84 3.95 41.27
C PHE A 248 -17.77 5.28 42.03
N GLU A 249 -16.61 5.66 42.59
CA GLU A 249 -16.43 6.95 43.28
C GLU A 249 -16.57 8.17 42.35
N LYS A 250 -16.03 8.12 41.11
CA LYS A 250 -16.07 9.26 40.16
C LYS A 250 -17.42 9.47 39.47
N GLY A 251 -18.37 8.53 39.58
CA GLY A 251 -19.68 8.60 38.95
C GLY A 251 -19.66 8.46 37.40
N PRO A 252 -20.83 8.42 36.74
CA PRO A 252 -20.93 8.15 35.31
C PRO A 252 -20.67 9.41 34.45
N ALA A 253 -19.45 9.93 34.49
CA ALA A 253 -18.99 11.06 33.66
C ALA A 253 -18.22 10.56 32.42
N PRO A 254 -18.81 10.55 31.21
CA PRO A 254 -18.12 10.13 29.99
C PRO A 254 -17.22 11.25 29.43
N GLY A 255 -15.98 10.92 29.06
CA GLY A 255 -15.11 11.80 28.25
C GLY A 255 -14.23 12.80 29.00
N ALA A 256 -13.97 12.61 30.29
CA ALA A 256 -13.03 13.46 31.05
C ALA A 256 -11.55 13.12 30.71
N SER A 257 -11.01 13.75 29.67
CA SER A 257 -9.59 13.66 29.24
C SER A 257 -8.64 14.50 30.13
N GLY A 258 -8.76 14.34 31.45
CA GLY A 258 -7.85 14.98 32.42
C GLY A 258 -7.94 14.34 33.80
N GLY A 259 -6.79 13.96 34.38
CA GLY A 259 -6.73 13.39 35.73
C GLY A 259 -7.29 11.97 35.84
N GLY A 260 -7.14 11.17 34.79
CA GLY A 260 -7.40 9.73 34.77
C GLY A 260 -6.18 8.93 35.26
N LEU A 261 -6.46 7.77 35.86
CA LEU A 261 -5.47 6.69 36.01
C LEU A 261 -5.87 5.57 35.04
N ALA A 262 -5.11 5.41 33.97
CA ALA A 262 -5.30 4.36 32.97
C ALA A 262 -4.48 3.11 33.33
N VAL A 263 -4.99 1.93 32.95
CA VAL A 263 -4.28 0.65 33.11
C VAL A 263 -4.39 -0.13 31.80
N PRO A 264 -3.31 -0.29 31.01
CA PRO A 264 -3.33 -0.97 29.73
C PRO A 264 -3.23 -2.49 29.94
N ARG A 265 -4.27 -3.09 30.54
CA ARG A 265 -4.38 -4.54 30.76
C ARG A 265 -4.26 -5.36 29.47
N ALA A 266 -4.52 -4.75 28.32
CA ALA A 266 -4.21 -5.30 27.00
C ALA A 266 -2.75 -5.75 26.83
N PHE A 267 -1.77 -5.19 27.56
CA PHE A 267 -0.38 -5.63 27.50
C PHE A 267 -0.25 -7.13 27.81
N ASN A 268 -1.02 -7.65 28.77
CA ASN A 268 -1.03 -9.09 29.10
C ASN A 268 -1.69 -9.97 28.03
N LYS A 269 -2.41 -9.40 27.07
CA LYS A 269 -2.92 -10.09 25.86
C LYS A 269 -1.98 -9.93 24.66
N VAL A 270 -1.28 -8.80 24.57
CA VAL A 270 -0.23 -8.53 23.56
C VAL A 270 0.90 -9.57 23.68
N ILE A 271 1.27 -9.95 24.91
CA ILE A 271 2.31 -10.96 25.19
C ILE A 271 1.79 -12.40 25.33
N GLU A 272 0.49 -12.63 25.18
CA GLU A 272 -0.14 -13.93 25.50
C GLU A 272 0.28 -15.02 24.49
N GLY A 273 0.97 -16.05 24.98
CA GLY A 273 1.48 -17.16 24.16
C GLY A 273 2.75 -16.83 23.36
N LEU A 274 3.39 -15.69 23.58
CA LEU A 274 4.59 -15.27 22.84
C LEU A 274 5.90 -15.80 23.47
N ASP A 275 5.94 -17.09 23.78
CA ASP A 275 7.10 -17.76 24.42
C ASP A 275 8.41 -17.61 23.63
N ASP A 276 8.37 -17.46 22.30
CA ASP A 276 9.55 -17.28 21.44
C ASP A 276 10.01 -15.81 21.29
N GLU A 277 9.17 -14.83 21.65
CA GLU A 277 9.50 -13.40 21.60
C GLU A 277 10.24 -12.91 22.86
N THR A 278 10.54 -13.81 23.81
CA THR A 278 11.27 -13.48 25.06
C THR A 278 12.39 -14.48 25.38
N VAL A 279 13.55 -13.95 25.77
CA VAL A 279 14.75 -14.75 26.11
C VAL A 279 14.82 -15.07 27.61
N ASP A 280 14.26 -14.21 28.48
CA ASP A 280 14.39 -14.34 29.94
C ASP A 280 13.05 -14.40 30.69
N GLY A 281 11.96 -14.56 29.93
CA GLY A 281 10.58 -14.68 30.41
C GLY A 281 9.95 -13.40 30.94
N LEU A 282 10.66 -12.26 30.89
CA LEU A 282 10.22 -10.96 31.42
C LEU A 282 10.36 -9.79 30.45
N HIS A 283 11.23 -9.88 29.45
CA HIS A 283 11.43 -8.84 28.45
C HIS A 283 11.20 -9.39 27.05
N PHE A 284 10.36 -8.72 26.27
CA PHE A 284 9.94 -9.17 24.93
C PHE A 284 10.74 -8.48 23.81
N SER A 285 10.49 -8.81 22.55
CA SER A 285 11.15 -8.18 21.40
C SER A 285 10.84 -6.68 21.28
N ASP A 286 11.66 -5.96 20.51
CA ASP A 286 11.37 -4.57 20.14
C ASP A 286 10.04 -4.44 19.37
N THR A 287 9.64 -5.48 18.61
CA THR A 287 8.36 -5.53 17.87
C THR A 287 7.16 -5.49 18.81
N VAL A 288 7.16 -6.35 19.82
CA VAL A 288 6.13 -6.40 20.87
C VAL A 288 6.13 -5.11 21.69
N SER A 289 7.33 -4.63 22.08
CA SER A 289 7.51 -3.39 22.86
C SER A 289 7.01 -2.14 22.10
N LYS A 290 7.20 -2.10 20.78
CA LYS A 290 6.70 -1.04 19.89
C LYS A 290 5.17 -0.98 19.85
N VAL A 291 4.49 -2.12 19.94
CA VAL A 291 3.03 -2.19 20.06
C VAL A 291 2.55 -1.70 21.43
N GLN A 292 3.22 -2.10 22.52
CA GLN A 292 2.95 -1.56 23.86
C GLN A 292 3.07 -0.03 23.89
N ALA A 293 4.17 0.52 23.36
CA ALA A 293 4.37 1.96 23.21
C ALA A 293 3.30 2.62 22.32
N SER A 294 2.90 1.98 21.22
CA SER A 294 1.82 2.46 20.35
C SER A 294 0.48 2.57 21.07
N ILE A 295 0.15 1.62 21.97
CA ILE A 295 -1.08 1.69 22.78
C ILE A 295 -1.05 2.91 23.71
N LEU A 296 0.09 3.23 24.34
CA LEU A 296 0.21 4.42 25.21
C LEU A 296 0.08 5.72 24.41
N LEU A 297 0.71 5.79 23.23
CA LEU A 297 0.59 6.94 22.33
C LEU A 297 -0.84 7.09 21.79
N ASN A 298 -1.55 5.99 21.49
CA ASN A 298 -2.95 6.05 21.07
C ASN A 298 -3.88 6.55 22.18
N LEU A 299 -3.63 6.19 23.44
CA LEU A 299 -4.37 6.74 24.58
C LEU A 299 -4.20 8.26 24.69
N ARG A 300 -2.95 8.76 24.66
CA ARG A 300 -2.67 10.17 24.93
C ARG A 300 -2.85 11.10 23.73
N CYS A 301 -2.45 10.67 22.53
CA CYS A 301 -2.23 11.56 21.40
C CYS A 301 -3.36 11.56 20.36
N ASN A 302 -4.24 10.53 20.32
CA ASN A 302 -5.27 10.46 19.28
C ASN A 302 -6.27 11.62 19.36
N ASP A 303 -6.71 12.00 20.57
CA ASP A 303 -7.62 13.13 20.75
C ASP A 303 -6.91 14.50 20.80
N ALA A 304 -5.63 14.51 21.16
CA ALA A 304 -4.83 15.73 21.33
C ALA A 304 -4.30 16.32 20.01
N LEU A 305 -4.13 15.49 18.97
CA LEU A 305 -3.69 15.95 17.65
C LEU A 305 -4.82 16.61 16.83
N PRO A 306 -4.50 17.44 15.83
CA PRO A 306 -5.50 18.13 15.01
C PRO A 306 -6.47 17.16 14.31
N LYS A 307 -7.76 17.32 14.60
CA LYS A 307 -8.84 16.43 14.14
C LYS A 307 -9.26 16.73 12.70
N LYS A 308 -8.35 16.50 11.75
CA LYS A 308 -8.52 16.70 10.31
C LYS A 308 -8.40 15.38 9.54
N PHE A 309 -8.88 15.38 8.30
CA PHE A 309 -8.62 14.34 7.31
C PHE A 309 -7.10 14.08 7.15
N PRO A 310 -6.65 12.81 7.02
CA PRO A 310 -7.43 11.57 7.10
C PRO A 310 -7.73 11.13 8.54
N PHE A 311 -8.92 10.59 8.79
CA PHE A 311 -9.34 10.07 10.10
C PHE A 311 -8.86 8.63 10.33
N ASP A 312 -7.54 8.45 10.39
CA ASP A 312 -6.85 7.19 10.69
C ASP A 312 -6.95 6.77 12.18
N LYS A 313 -6.95 7.75 13.09
CA LYS A 313 -7.06 7.59 14.55
C LYS A 313 -8.52 7.41 14.97
N THR A 314 -8.86 6.26 15.57
CA THR A 314 -10.25 6.01 16.04
C THR A 314 -10.37 5.34 17.42
N CYS A 315 -9.33 4.69 17.94
CA CYS A 315 -9.25 4.42 19.38
C CYS A 315 -9.01 5.73 20.17
N CYS A 316 -9.58 5.88 21.36
CA CYS A 316 -9.49 7.11 22.16
C CYS A 316 -9.72 8.41 21.37
N PHE A 317 -10.74 8.42 20.52
CA PHE A 317 -11.01 9.54 19.62
C PHE A 317 -12.44 10.09 19.76
N GLN A 318 -12.55 11.39 19.97
CA GLN A 318 -13.78 12.16 19.83
C GLN A 318 -13.78 12.88 18.49
N TYR A 319 -14.52 12.32 17.53
CA TYR A 319 -14.85 12.97 16.26
C TYR A 319 -15.37 14.41 16.47
N PRO A 320 -14.97 15.36 15.60
CA PRO A 320 -15.44 16.74 15.68
C PRO A 320 -16.96 16.82 15.45
N SER A 321 -17.60 17.81 16.08
CA SER A 321 -18.99 18.16 15.76
C SER A 321 -19.10 18.71 14.32
N PRO A 322 -20.17 18.42 13.57
CA PRO A 322 -20.36 18.97 12.22
C PRO A 322 -20.25 20.49 12.23
N ASN A 323 -19.47 21.06 11.30
CA ASN A 323 -19.44 22.49 11.06
C ASN A 323 -20.79 22.99 10.51
N TRP A 324 -21.02 24.31 10.50
CA TRP A 324 -22.34 24.85 10.12
C TRP A 324 -22.73 24.56 8.66
N VAL A 325 -21.76 24.38 7.76
CA VAL A 325 -21.99 23.99 6.36
C VAL A 325 -22.43 22.53 6.29
N GLN A 326 -21.71 21.62 6.96
CA GLN A 326 -22.09 20.21 7.08
C GLN A 326 -23.47 20.06 7.70
N ALA A 327 -23.77 20.77 8.79
CA ALA A 327 -25.06 20.73 9.47
C ALA A 327 -26.20 21.20 8.57
N LEU A 328 -26.04 22.34 7.88
CA LEU A 328 -27.02 22.86 6.93
C LEU A 328 -27.23 21.90 5.75
N LEU A 329 -26.14 21.33 5.21
CA LEU A 329 -26.18 20.39 4.08
C LEU A 329 -26.85 19.07 4.46
N LEU A 330 -26.57 18.51 5.63
CA LEU A 330 -27.25 17.33 6.18
C LEU A 330 -28.75 17.59 6.39
N VAL A 331 -29.11 18.73 7.01
CA VAL A 331 -30.52 19.12 7.21
C VAL A 331 -31.25 19.32 5.88
N PHE A 332 -30.59 19.90 4.87
CA PHE A 332 -31.16 20.03 3.53
C PHE A 332 -31.37 18.66 2.86
N LEU A 333 -30.34 17.81 2.82
CA LEU A 333 -30.36 16.51 2.17
C LEU A 333 -31.37 15.52 2.79
N VAL A 334 -31.51 15.55 4.13
CA VAL A 334 -32.47 14.68 4.86
C VAL A 334 -33.86 15.31 4.94
N GLY A 335 -33.98 16.64 5.00
CA GLY A 335 -35.25 17.33 5.21
C GLY A 335 -36.03 17.65 3.93
N TYR A 336 -35.38 18.25 2.93
CA TYR A 336 -36.05 18.92 1.82
C TYR A 336 -36.93 17.97 0.99
N ALA A 337 -36.36 16.87 0.50
CA ALA A 337 -37.06 15.97 -0.41
C ALA A 337 -38.13 15.09 0.29
N PRO A 338 -37.89 14.54 1.50
CA PRO A 338 -38.94 13.88 2.28
C PRO A 338 -40.09 14.80 2.68
N LEU A 339 -39.83 16.07 3.01
CA LEU A 339 -40.89 17.06 3.27
C LEU A 339 -41.73 17.32 2.02
N GLY A 340 -41.11 17.39 0.84
CA GLY A 340 -41.82 17.44 -0.43
C GLY A 340 -42.71 16.20 -0.66
N LEU A 341 -42.18 14.99 -0.44
CA LEU A 341 -42.95 13.75 -0.55
C LEU A 341 -44.15 13.72 0.41
N TYR A 342 -43.97 14.22 1.64
CA TYR A 342 -45.06 14.39 2.60
C TYR A 342 -46.16 15.29 2.05
N TYR A 343 -45.85 16.52 1.61
CA TYR A 343 -46.84 17.43 1.04
C TYR A 343 -47.49 16.92 -0.26
N TYR A 344 -46.80 16.11 -1.07
CA TYR A 344 -47.38 15.43 -2.25
C TYR A 344 -48.27 14.22 -1.91
N SER A 345 -48.14 13.63 -0.72
CA SER A 345 -49.06 12.59 -0.23
C SER A 345 -50.31 13.16 0.48
N GLN A 346 -50.17 14.36 1.05
CA GLN A 346 -51.27 15.15 1.61
C GLN A 346 -52.20 15.67 0.49
N ARG A 347 -53.42 15.12 0.38
CA ARG A 347 -54.43 15.53 -0.62
C ARG A 347 -54.98 16.96 -0.43
N ALA A 348 -54.70 17.61 0.69
CA ALA A 348 -55.24 18.92 1.07
C ALA A 348 -54.22 20.08 1.01
N SER A 349 -52.99 19.83 0.54
CA SER A 349 -51.93 20.84 0.44
C SER A 349 -52.28 21.98 -0.52
N GLU A 350 -52.04 23.24 -0.11
CA GLU A 350 -52.25 24.40 -0.99
C GLU A 350 -51.38 24.33 -2.27
N PRO A 351 -51.91 24.72 -3.46
CA PRO A 351 -51.14 24.84 -4.69
C PRO A 351 -49.89 25.72 -4.61
N ARG A 352 -49.82 26.62 -3.62
CA ARG A 352 -48.66 27.48 -3.36
C ARG A 352 -47.46 26.71 -2.79
N VAL A 353 -47.69 25.68 -1.98
CA VAL A 353 -46.63 24.89 -1.31
C VAL A 353 -45.78 24.15 -2.34
N PHE A 354 -46.40 23.61 -3.39
CA PHE A 354 -45.70 22.89 -4.45
C PHE A 354 -44.72 23.74 -5.26
N ARG A 355 -44.77 25.08 -5.18
CA ARG A 355 -43.77 25.96 -5.83
C ARG A 355 -42.38 25.89 -5.19
N TYR A 356 -42.28 25.42 -3.95
CA TYR A 356 -41.00 25.27 -3.24
C TYR A 356 -40.33 23.91 -3.46
N PHE A 357 -41.02 22.97 -4.12
CA PHE A 357 -40.53 21.61 -4.37
C PHE A 357 -40.37 21.35 -5.87
N VAL A 358 -39.38 20.52 -6.22
CA VAL A 358 -39.24 19.98 -7.59
C VAL A 358 -40.32 18.92 -7.88
N ASP A 359 -40.59 18.65 -9.17
CA ASP A 359 -41.53 17.61 -9.60
C ASP A 359 -41.37 16.32 -8.78
N GLN A 360 -42.49 15.70 -8.42
CA GLN A 360 -42.56 14.45 -7.65
C GLN A 360 -41.61 13.34 -8.16
N LYS A 361 -41.38 13.27 -9.47
CA LYS A 361 -40.45 12.33 -10.14
C LYS A 361 -38.98 12.48 -9.72
N TYR A 362 -38.57 13.64 -9.20
CA TYR A 362 -37.22 13.92 -8.72
C TYR A 362 -37.08 13.81 -7.19
N LEU A 363 -38.18 13.92 -6.43
CA LEU A 363 -38.14 13.89 -4.96
C LEU A 363 -37.71 12.53 -4.40
N VAL A 364 -38.07 11.42 -5.06
CA VAL A 364 -37.59 10.08 -4.65
C VAL A 364 -36.07 9.93 -4.90
N PRO A 365 -35.52 10.23 -6.10
CA PRO A 365 -34.06 10.34 -6.31
C PRO A 365 -33.33 11.25 -5.32
N LEU A 366 -33.84 12.44 -5.03
CA LEU A 366 -33.24 13.34 -4.03
C LEU A 366 -33.24 12.71 -2.63
N THR A 367 -34.35 12.10 -2.22
CA THR A 367 -34.50 11.41 -0.93
C THR A 367 -33.51 10.25 -0.80
N VAL A 368 -33.39 9.42 -1.83
CA VAL A 368 -32.44 8.30 -1.88
C VAL A 368 -30.99 8.80 -1.80
N PHE A 369 -30.65 9.84 -2.57
CA PHE A 369 -29.31 10.42 -2.57
C PHE A 369 -28.96 11.07 -1.21
N GLY A 370 -29.89 11.82 -0.62
CA GLY A 370 -29.71 12.50 0.66
C GLY A 370 -29.58 11.54 1.84
N PHE A 371 -30.43 10.51 1.93
CA PHE A 371 -30.27 9.45 2.95
C PHE A 371 -29.01 8.62 2.72
N ALA A 372 -28.65 8.30 1.48
CA ALA A 372 -27.41 7.57 1.19
C ALA A 372 -26.17 8.37 1.63
N THR A 373 -26.01 9.61 1.18
CA THR A 373 -24.87 10.45 1.56
C THR A 373 -24.81 10.75 3.07
N SER A 374 -25.96 10.89 3.73
CA SER A 374 -26.02 11.02 5.20
C SER A 374 -25.66 9.72 5.94
N LEU A 375 -26.00 8.55 5.40
CA LEU A 375 -25.54 7.26 5.92
C LEU A 375 -24.01 7.13 5.83
N LEU A 376 -23.40 7.59 4.74
CA LEU A 376 -21.94 7.62 4.60
C LEU A 376 -21.31 8.51 5.68
N PHE A 377 -21.84 9.73 5.86
CA PHE A 377 -21.37 10.64 6.91
C PHE A 377 -21.46 10.01 8.30
N VAL A 378 -22.62 9.45 8.66
CA VAL A 378 -22.83 8.82 9.96
C VAL A 378 -21.93 7.60 10.15
N ALA A 379 -21.70 6.80 9.10
CA ALA A 379 -20.89 5.59 9.18
C ALA A 379 -19.40 5.89 9.43
N ASP A 380 -18.85 6.90 8.76
CA ASP A 380 -17.41 7.17 8.77
C ASP A 380 -16.99 8.29 9.73
N ARG A 381 -17.80 9.34 9.88
CA ARG A 381 -17.52 10.51 10.74
C ARG A 381 -18.12 10.40 12.15
N THR A 382 -18.53 9.21 12.57
CA THR A 382 -19.00 8.94 13.94
C THR A 382 -18.58 7.55 14.45
N ASN A 383 -18.73 7.32 15.76
CA ASN A 383 -18.53 6.03 16.42
C ASN A 383 -19.75 5.08 16.32
N LEU A 384 -20.74 5.33 15.47
CA LEU A 384 -21.92 4.45 15.34
C LEU A 384 -21.56 3.06 14.76
N PHE A 385 -20.63 3.01 13.82
CA PHE A 385 -20.05 1.77 13.32
C PHE A 385 -18.57 1.70 13.65
N LEU A 386 -18.20 0.52 14.16
CA LEU A 386 -16.84 0.17 14.56
C LEU A 386 -15.91 0.10 13.35
N LYS A 387 -14.61 0.30 13.58
CA LYS A 387 -13.58 0.43 12.54
C LYS A 387 -12.37 -0.41 12.91
N GLU A 388 -11.95 -1.32 12.03
CA GLU A 388 -10.74 -2.15 12.23
C GLU A 388 -9.69 -1.84 11.17
N ASN A 389 -8.41 -1.98 11.52
CA ASN A 389 -7.29 -1.88 10.60
C ASN A 389 -7.38 -2.97 9.51
N LYS A 390 -6.93 -2.62 8.31
CA LYS A 390 -6.80 -3.56 7.19
C LYS A 390 -5.62 -4.50 7.42
N GLN A 391 -5.83 -5.77 7.13
CA GLN A 391 -4.74 -6.75 7.05
C GLN A 391 -4.85 -7.58 5.79
N TYR A 392 -3.70 -7.82 5.16
CA TYR A 392 -3.58 -8.64 3.96
C TYR A 392 -3.44 -10.11 4.34
N ASP A 393 -4.32 -10.93 3.77
CA ASP A 393 -4.20 -12.38 3.73
C ASP A 393 -4.34 -12.85 2.27
N ALA A 394 -3.36 -13.63 1.82
CA ALA A 394 -3.33 -14.18 0.46
C ALA A 394 -4.43 -15.21 0.22
N VAL A 395 -4.85 -15.97 1.24
CA VAL A 395 -5.92 -16.97 1.11
C VAL A 395 -7.25 -16.28 0.91
N THR A 396 -7.60 -15.31 1.75
CA THR A 396 -8.80 -14.47 1.61
C THR A 396 -8.80 -13.73 0.28
N PHE A 397 -7.68 -13.13 -0.15
CA PHE A 397 -7.57 -12.48 -1.45
C PHE A 397 -7.86 -13.46 -2.61
N GLY A 398 -7.24 -14.65 -2.60
CA GLY A 398 -7.45 -15.69 -3.60
C GLY A 398 -8.91 -16.19 -3.63
N VAL A 399 -9.50 -16.49 -2.48
CA VAL A 399 -10.89 -16.95 -2.35
C VAL A 399 -11.88 -15.90 -2.86
N LEU A 400 -11.69 -14.62 -2.53
CA LEU A 400 -12.57 -13.54 -3.02
C LEU A 400 -12.45 -13.35 -4.54
N CYS A 401 -11.23 -13.42 -5.10
CA CYS A 401 -11.02 -13.37 -6.54
C CYS A 401 -11.66 -14.57 -7.27
N LEU A 402 -11.52 -15.78 -6.74
CA LEU A 402 -12.15 -16.99 -7.29
C LEU A 402 -13.68 -16.96 -7.18
N ALA A 403 -14.24 -16.47 -6.07
CA ALA A 403 -15.68 -16.32 -5.88
C ALA A 403 -16.28 -15.28 -6.86
N SER A 404 -15.58 -14.16 -7.08
CA SER A 404 -15.93 -13.17 -8.10
C SER A 404 -15.94 -13.75 -9.52
N LEU A 405 -14.88 -14.50 -9.87
CA LEU A 405 -14.78 -15.19 -11.16
C LEU A 405 -15.91 -16.23 -11.34
N ALA A 406 -16.20 -17.03 -10.32
CA ALA A 406 -17.28 -18.01 -10.35
C ALA A 406 -18.66 -17.35 -10.53
N ALA A 407 -18.95 -16.26 -9.81
CA ALA A 407 -20.17 -15.47 -10.01
C ALA A 407 -20.26 -14.87 -11.43
N GLY A 408 -19.13 -14.43 -11.97
CA GLY A 408 -19.01 -13.98 -13.36
C GLY A 408 -19.38 -15.07 -14.38
N VAL A 409 -18.80 -16.26 -14.24
CA VAL A 409 -19.00 -17.42 -15.13
C VAL A 409 -20.42 -17.99 -15.03
N VAL A 410 -20.96 -18.14 -13.81
CA VAL A 410 -22.32 -18.69 -13.58
C VAL A 410 -23.41 -17.77 -14.13
N THR A 411 -23.14 -16.46 -14.30
CA THR A 411 -24.09 -15.47 -14.82
C THR A 411 -23.83 -15.04 -16.26
N MET A 412 -23.03 -15.81 -17.00
CA MET A 412 -22.73 -15.56 -18.41
C MET A 412 -23.99 -15.59 -19.28
N LYS A 413 -24.15 -14.62 -20.19
CA LYS A 413 -25.17 -14.67 -21.23
C LYS A 413 -24.84 -15.74 -22.28
N PRO A 414 -25.83 -16.37 -22.93
CA PRO A 414 -25.60 -17.07 -24.19
C PRO A 414 -25.14 -16.06 -25.28
N PRO A 415 -24.36 -16.50 -26.28
CA PRO A 415 -23.88 -15.61 -27.34
C PRO A 415 -25.04 -15.07 -28.19
N GLU A 416 -25.23 -13.76 -28.19
CA GLU A 416 -26.19 -13.05 -29.05
C GLU A 416 -25.58 -12.74 -30.45
N LYS A 417 -26.20 -11.85 -31.23
CA LYS A 417 -25.63 -11.37 -32.51
C LYS A 417 -24.32 -10.61 -32.24
N ASP A 418 -23.35 -10.70 -33.17
CA ASP A 418 -22.07 -9.99 -33.04
C ASP A 418 -22.26 -8.47 -33.14
N LEU A 419 -22.16 -7.80 -31.99
CA LEU A 419 -22.28 -6.34 -31.86
C LEU A 419 -20.98 -5.60 -32.27
N GLY A 420 -19.94 -6.31 -32.68
CA GLY A 420 -18.65 -5.75 -33.11
C GLY A 420 -17.66 -5.48 -31.98
N PHE A 421 -16.57 -4.80 -32.35
CA PHE A 421 -15.40 -4.55 -31.49
C PHE A 421 -15.67 -3.50 -30.40
N LEU A 422 -15.36 -3.84 -29.15
CA LEU A 422 -15.65 -3.02 -27.96
C LEU A 422 -17.12 -2.55 -27.95
N ASN A 423 -18.04 -3.51 -28.00
CA ASN A 423 -19.46 -3.23 -27.82
C ASN A 423 -19.76 -2.81 -26.37
N ARG A 424 -20.95 -2.21 -26.15
CA ARG A 424 -21.27 -1.63 -24.83
C ARG A 424 -21.25 -2.66 -23.71
N GLU A 425 -21.77 -3.87 -23.95
CA GLU A 425 -21.84 -4.89 -22.90
C GLU A 425 -20.45 -5.42 -22.53
N GLN A 426 -19.53 -5.56 -23.50
CA GLN A 426 -18.12 -5.84 -23.20
C GLN A 426 -17.48 -4.72 -22.36
N THR A 427 -17.77 -3.44 -22.64
CA THR A 427 -17.19 -2.34 -21.85
C THR A 427 -17.79 -2.22 -20.45
N ASP A 428 -19.10 -2.45 -20.29
CA ASP A 428 -19.76 -2.48 -18.98
C ASP A 428 -19.30 -3.73 -18.19
N GLU A 429 -19.13 -4.90 -18.82
CA GLU A 429 -18.47 -6.07 -18.22
C GLU A 429 -17.03 -5.77 -17.78
N TRP A 430 -16.24 -5.12 -18.64
CA TRP A 430 -14.83 -4.83 -18.36
C TRP A 430 -14.67 -3.92 -17.14
N LYS A 431 -15.45 -2.82 -17.09
CA LYS A 431 -15.57 -1.98 -15.88
C LYS A 431 -15.95 -2.83 -14.67
N GLY A 432 -16.93 -3.72 -14.81
CA GLY A 432 -17.44 -4.56 -13.72
C GLY A 432 -16.40 -5.43 -13.03
N TRP A 433 -15.70 -6.29 -13.78
CA TRP A 433 -14.70 -7.18 -13.15
C TRP A 433 -13.49 -6.39 -12.61
N MET A 434 -13.08 -5.32 -13.28
CA MET A 434 -12.01 -4.45 -12.79
C MET A 434 -12.40 -3.76 -11.47
N GLN A 435 -13.65 -3.29 -11.37
CA GLN A 435 -14.16 -2.65 -10.16
C GLN A 435 -14.16 -3.62 -8.98
N ILE A 436 -14.55 -4.88 -9.17
CA ILE A 436 -14.53 -5.89 -8.10
C ILE A 436 -13.09 -6.22 -7.70
N ALA A 437 -12.15 -6.32 -8.65
CA ALA A 437 -10.73 -6.51 -8.34
C ALA A 437 -10.15 -5.37 -7.49
N ILE A 438 -10.48 -4.10 -7.84
CA ILE A 438 -10.10 -2.91 -7.07
C ILE A 438 -10.72 -2.92 -5.66
N LEU A 439 -11.99 -3.29 -5.54
CA LEU A 439 -12.69 -3.38 -4.24
C LEU A 439 -12.08 -4.44 -3.32
N ILE A 440 -11.76 -5.63 -3.84
CA ILE A 440 -11.09 -6.70 -3.08
C ILE A 440 -9.69 -6.21 -2.63
N TYR A 441 -8.91 -5.68 -3.57
CA TYR A 441 -7.57 -5.13 -3.33
C TYR A 441 -7.57 -4.07 -2.21
N HIS A 442 -8.50 -3.12 -2.24
CA HIS A 442 -8.62 -2.09 -1.21
C HIS A 442 -9.13 -2.64 0.13
N TYR A 443 -10.02 -3.63 0.15
CA TYR A 443 -10.58 -4.20 1.38
C TYR A 443 -9.52 -4.97 2.18
N VAL A 444 -8.75 -5.85 1.53
CA VAL A 444 -7.66 -6.60 2.20
C VAL A 444 -6.36 -5.80 2.35
N GLY A 445 -6.27 -4.58 1.81
CA GLY A 445 -5.04 -3.77 1.90
C GLY A 445 -3.86 -4.36 1.11
N ALA A 446 -4.12 -4.98 -0.05
CA ALA A 446 -3.09 -5.61 -0.90
C ALA A 446 -2.10 -4.63 -1.55
N SER A 447 -2.20 -3.32 -1.27
CA SER A 447 -1.26 -2.27 -1.70
C SER A 447 0.17 -2.42 -1.15
N LYS A 448 0.36 -3.29 -0.15
CA LYS A 448 1.67 -3.72 0.35
C LYS A 448 2.39 -4.65 -0.65
N ILE A 449 1.67 -5.39 -1.50
CA ILE A 449 2.22 -6.43 -2.38
C ILE A 449 2.42 -5.89 -3.81
N SER A 450 3.66 -5.82 -4.29
CA SER A 450 4.02 -5.27 -5.61
C SER A 450 3.30 -5.97 -6.78
N GLY A 451 3.38 -7.31 -6.85
CA GLY A 451 2.73 -8.12 -7.88
C GLY A 451 1.18 -8.11 -7.87
N ILE A 452 0.55 -7.45 -6.90
CA ILE A 452 -0.90 -7.15 -6.93
C ILE A 452 -1.13 -5.68 -7.26
N TYR A 453 -0.30 -4.78 -6.75
CA TYR A 453 -0.31 -3.35 -7.08
C TYR A 453 -0.14 -3.11 -8.60
N ASN A 454 0.85 -3.75 -9.24
CA ASN A 454 1.18 -3.47 -10.64
C ASN A 454 0.02 -3.83 -11.61
N PRO A 455 -0.62 -5.02 -11.52
CA PRO A 455 -1.80 -5.32 -12.34
C PRO A 455 -3.00 -4.42 -12.01
N ILE A 456 -3.24 -4.09 -10.73
CA ILE A 456 -4.34 -3.20 -10.33
C ILE A 456 -4.15 -1.80 -10.91
N ARG A 457 -2.92 -1.27 -10.98
CA ARG A 457 -2.65 0.02 -11.64
C ARG A 457 -2.98 -0.02 -13.14
N VAL A 458 -2.69 -1.13 -13.84
CA VAL A 458 -3.09 -1.32 -15.24
C VAL A 458 -4.62 -1.28 -15.42
N LEU A 459 -5.41 -1.66 -14.43
CA LEU A 459 -6.87 -1.52 -14.50
C LEU A 459 -7.32 -0.06 -14.46
N VAL A 460 -6.63 0.80 -13.71
CA VAL A 460 -6.87 2.27 -13.71
C VAL A 460 -6.51 2.86 -15.09
N ALA A 461 -5.37 2.45 -15.65
CA ALA A 461 -4.98 2.82 -17.01
C ALA A 461 -6.03 2.34 -18.06
N ALA A 462 -6.63 1.16 -17.88
CA ALA A 462 -7.69 0.64 -18.74
C ALA A 462 -9.00 1.46 -18.68
N TYR A 463 -9.38 2.00 -17.52
CA TYR A 463 -10.49 2.96 -17.43
C TYR A 463 -10.23 4.23 -18.26
N LEU A 464 -9.01 4.77 -18.18
CA LEU A 464 -8.60 5.97 -18.91
C LEU A 464 -8.44 5.71 -20.42
N PHE A 465 -7.97 4.52 -20.82
CA PHE A 465 -8.03 4.02 -22.20
C PHE A 465 -9.46 4.06 -22.76
N MET A 466 -10.42 3.50 -22.01
CA MET A 466 -11.84 3.49 -22.42
C MET A 466 -12.42 4.90 -22.55
N SER A 467 -12.01 5.84 -21.69
CA SER A 467 -12.41 7.25 -21.80
C SER A 467 -11.89 7.89 -23.10
N GLY A 468 -10.60 7.75 -23.40
CA GLY A 468 -9.99 8.23 -24.65
C GLY A 468 -10.64 7.62 -25.90
N TYR A 469 -10.84 6.30 -25.90
CA TYR A 469 -11.49 5.56 -26.99
C TYR A 469 -12.94 6.00 -27.21
N GLY A 470 -13.72 6.07 -26.12
CA GLY A 470 -15.15 6.35 -26.16
C GLY A 470 -15.47 7.80 -26.50
N HIS A 471 -14.76 8.76 -25.91
CA HIS A 471 -14.98 10.18 -26.21
C HIS A 471 -14.53 10.56 -27.63
N LEU A 472 -13.38 10.07 -28.13
CA LEU A 472 -13.02 10.30 -29.54
C LEU A 472 -14.07 9.69 -30.47
N SER A 473 -14.46 8.44 -30.22
CA SER A 473 -15.49 7.75 -31.00
C SER A 473 -16.81 8.53 -31.05
N PHE A 474 -17.21 9.18 -29.96
CA PHE A 474 -18.38 10.05 -29.96
C PHE A 474 -18.17 11.31 -30.81
N PHE A 475 -17.15 12.12 -30.50
CA PHE A 475 -16.99 13.44 -31.09
C PHE A 475 -16.74 13.39 -32.61
N LEU A 476 -16.03 12.36 -33.12
CA LEU A 476 -15.83 12.18 -34.56
C LEU A 476 -17.10 11.76 -35.32
N LYS A 477 -18.08 11.13 -34.66
CA LYS A 477 -19.26 10.53 -35.30
C LYS A 477 -20.57 11.28 -35.06
N LYS A 478 -20.64 12.08 -34.00
CA LYS A 478 -21.81 12.92 -33.67
C LYS A 478 -21.54 14.42 -33.84
N ALA A 479 -20.27 14.85 -33.86
CA ALA A 479 -19.86 16.25 -34.01
C ALA A 479 -20.51 17.25 -33.02
N ASP A 480 -21.12 16.76 -31.95
CA ASP A 480 -21.74 17.55 -30.89
C ASP A 480 -20.66 18.00 -29.89
N PHE A 481 -20.33 19.29 -29.94
CA PHE A 481 -19.44 19.96 -29.00
C PHE A 481 -20.19 20.94 -28.09
N GLY A 482 -21.52 20.80 -27.96
CA GLY A 482 -22.38 21.74 -27.24
C GLY A 482 -22.14 21.77 -25.73
N PHE A 483 -22.23 22.96 -25.13
CA PHE A 483 -22.01 23.16 -23.69
C PHE A 483 -22.93 22.29 -22.81
N ALA A 484 -24.19 22.08 -23.20
CA ALA A 484 -25.13 21.23 -22.47
C ALA A 484 -24.62 19.77 -22.32
N ARG A 485 -23.91 19.24 -23.33
CA ARG A 485 -23.27 17.91 -23.24
C ARG A 485 -22.10 17.93 -22.25
N VAL A 486 -21.26 18.96 -22.31
CA VAL A 486 -20.10 19.13 -21.42
C VAL A 486 -20.57 19.22 -19.97
N ALA A 487 -21.56 20.07 -19.68
CA ALA A 487 -22.17 20.20 -18.36
C ALA A 487 -22.76 18.86 -17.86
N ASN A 488 -23.48 18.13 -18.72
CA ASN A 488 -24.08 16.83 -18.36
C ASN A 488 -23.03 15.79 -17.94
N ILE A 489 -21.92 15.69 -18.67
CA ILE A 489 -20.82 14.77 -18.34
C ILE A 489 -20.11 15.21 -17.05
N LEU A 490 -19.75 16.50 -16.94
CA LEU A 490 -19.06 17.04 -15.75
C LEU A 490 -19.90 16.87 -14.48
N ILE A 491 -21.20 17.13 -14.53
CA ILE A 491 -22.10 16.93 -13.38
C ILE A 491 -22.26 15.44 -13.08
N ARG A 492 -22.41 14.56 -14.09
CA ARG A 492 -22.56 13.12 -13.85
C ARG A 492 -21.34 12.48 -13.17
N LEU A 493 -20.13 12.97 -13.49
CA LEU A 493 -18.86 12.51 -12.91
C LEU A 493 -18.63 13.02 -11.49
N ASN A 494 -19.08 14.24 -11.17
CA ASN A 494 -18.65 14.95 -9.94
C ASN A 494 -19.77 15.20 -8.91
N LEU A 495 -21.05 14.98 -9.24
CA LEU A 495 -22.17 15.24 -8.31
C LEU A 495 -22.02 14.54 -6.95
N LEU A 496 -21.52 13.29 -6.94
CA LEU A 496 -21.31 12.54 -5.71
C LEU A 496 -20.04 12.97 -4.95
N THR A 497 -18.91 13.18 -5.63
CA THR A 497 -17.65 13.56 -5.00
C THR A 497 -17.68 14.98 -4.44
N VAL A 498 -18.32 15.93 -5.12
CA VAL A 498 -18.48 17.30 -4.62
C VAL A 498 -19.36 17.34 -3.38
N VAL A 499 -20.49 16.63 -3.36
CA VAL A 499 -21.36 16.55 -2.17
C VAL A 499 -20.65 15.86 -1.00
N LEU A 500 -19.86 14.81 -1.27
CA LEU A 500 -19.09 14.13 -0.22
C LEU A 500 -17.93 14.97 0.31
N ALA A 501 -17.22 15.74 -0.52
CA ALA A 501 -16.16 16.65 -0.07
C ALA A 501 -16.67 17.63 1.01
N TYR A 502 -17.82 18.28 0.76
CA TYR A 502 -18.45 19.18 1.74
C TYR A 502 -19.05 18.46 2.96
N LEU A 503 -19.60 17.25 2.80
CA LEU A 503 -20.14 16.50 3.94
C LEU A 503 -19.04 15.93 4.83
N MET A 504 -17.95 15.43 4.26
CA MET A 504 -16.91 14.68 4.97
C MET A 504 -15.77 15.56 5.50
N ASP A 505 -15.78 16.86 5.16
CA ASP A 505 -14.70 17.82 5.40
C ASP A 505 -13.37 17.35 4.77
N THR A 506 -13.42 17.05 3.46
CA THR A 506 -12.29 16.46 2.70
C THR A 506 -11.97 17.24 1.43
N ASP A 507 -10.69 17.25 1.06
CA ASP A 507 -10.24 17.78 -0.23
C ASP A 507 -10.83 16.95 -1.39
N TYR A 508 -11.41 17.62 -2.38
CA TYR A 508 -12.00 16.99 -3.58
C TYR A 508 -11.01 16.08 -4.35
N LEU A 509 -9.70 16.37 -4.28
CA LEU A 509 -8.66 15.55 -4.90
C LEU A 509 -8.46 14.18 -4.21
N SER A 510 -8.93 13.99 -2.98
CA SER A 510 -8.87 12.69 -2.28
C SER A 510 -9.64 11.59 -3.04
N TYR A 511 -10.76 11.94 -3.69
CA TYR A 511 -11.53 11.06 -4.56
C TYR A 511 -10.92 10.94 -5.98
N TYR A 512 -9.59 10.88 -6.07
CA TYR A 512 -8.75 11.28 -7.21
C TYR A 512 -9.25 10.86 -8.61
N PHE A 513 -9.86 9.69 -8.75
CA PHE A 513 -10.41 9.18 -10.01
C PHE A 513 -11.45 10.14 -10.65
N SER A 514 -12.26 10.82 -9.85
CA SER A 514 -13.29 11.77 -10.31
C SER A 514 -12.67 13.04 -10.95
N PRO A 515 -11.74 13.77 -10.31
CA PRO A 515 -10.97 14.83 -10.98
C PRO A 515 -10.08 14.31 -12.12
N LEU A 516 -9.52 13.10 -12.02
CA LEU A 516 -8.64 12.52 -13.04
C LEU A 516 -9.39 12.36 -14.37
N VAL A 517 -10.53 11.65 -14.35
CA VAL A 517 -11.39 11.48 -15.54
C VAL A 517 -11.96 12.83 -16.01
N THR A 518 -12.25 13.75 -15.09
CA THR A 518 -12.75 15.10 -15.41
C THR A 518 -11.74 15.94 -16.19
N ILE A 519 -10.47 15.98 -15.76
CA ILE A 519 -9.40 16.70 -16.46
C ILE A 519 -9.12 16.04 -17.81
N TRP A 520 -9.08 14.70 -17.89
CA TRP A 520 -8.89 14.00 -19.16
C TRP A 520 -10.05 14.24 -20.15
N PHE A 521 -11.30 14.22 -19.70
CA PHE A 521 -12.44 14.62 -20.52
C PHE A 521 -12.30 16.07 -21.04
N GLY A 522 -11.86 16.99 -20.19
CA GLY A 522 -11.56 18.37 -20.56
C GLY A 522 -10.48 18.47 -21.65
N ILE A 523 -9.35 17.78 -21.47
CA ILE A 523 -8.25 17.72 -22.46
C ILE A 523 -8.74 17.15 -23.79
N ILE A 524 -9.49 16.05 -23.78
CA ILE A 524 -10.07 15.42 -24.98
C ILE A 524 -11.05 16.39 -25.68
N TRP A 525 -11.94 17.05 -24.93
CA TRP A 525 -12.93 17.97 -25.49
C TRP A 525 -12.26 19.21 -26.10
N VAL A 526 -11.38 19.90 -25.36
CA VAL A 526 -10.63 21.07 -25.87
C VAL A 526 -9.84 20.68 -27.13
N THR A 527 -9.14 19.55 -27.09
CA THR A 527 -8.40 19.02 -28.24
C THR A 527 -9.35 18.87 -29.43
N LEU A 528 -10.45 18.13 -29.31
CA LEU A 528 -11.28 17.80 -30.46
C LEU A 528 -12.11 19.00 -30.98
N TRP A 529 -12.55 19.89 -30.10
CA TRP A 529 -13.23 21.15 -30.44
C TRP A 529 -12.35 22.13 -31.22
N ALA A 530 -11.07 22.26 -30.85
CA ALA A 530 -10.14 23.21 -31.46
C ALA A 530 -9.94 22.94 -32.96
N GLY A 531 -10.51 23.79 -33.82
CA GLY A 531 -10.47 23.61 -35.27
C GLY A 531 -11.28 22.40 -35.78
N HIS A 532 -12.33 21.98 -35.06
CA HIS A 532 -13.16 20.79 -35.35
C HIS A 532 -13.57 20.61 -36.82
N LYS A 533 -13.78 21.70 -37.57
CA LYS A 533 -14.10 21.71 -39.02
C LYS A 533 -13.11 20.90 -39.89
N HIS A 534 -11.89 20.68 -39.40
CA HIS A 534 -10.83 19.94 -40.10
C HIS A 534 -10.59 18.51 -39.56
N ASN A 535 -11.32 18.06 -38.53
CA ASN A 535 -11.14 16.72 -37.94
C ASN A 535 -11.38 15.56 -38.93
N SER A 536 -12.09 15.80 -40.04
CA SER A 536 -12.29 14.83 -41.13
C SER A 536 -11.00 14.50 -41.90
N LYS A 537 -10.00 15.38 -41.89
CA LYS A 537 -8.70 15.16 -42.54
C LYS A 537 -7.79 14.37 -41.59
N THR A 538 -7.65 13.06 -41.81
CA THR A 538 -6.84 12.17 -40.95
C THR A 538 -5.44 12.71 -40.60
N PRO A 539 -4.64 13.26 -41.55
CA PRO A 539 -3.31 13.80 -41.22
C PRO A 539 -3.34 15.05 -40.33
N PHE A 540 -4.38 15.89 -40.46
CA PHE A 540 -4.59 17.02 -39.56
C PHE A 540 -4.98 16.53 -38.16
N LEU A 541 -5.89 15.55 -38.07
CA LEU A 541 -6.30 14.98 -36.78
C LEU A 541 -5.12 14.31 -36.06
N VAL A 542 -4.33 13.48 -36.75
CA VAL A 542 -3.18 12.80 -36.13
C VAL A 542 -2.10 13.78 -35.66
N SER A 543 -1.69 14.74 -36.50
CA SER A 543 -0.70 15.74 -36.10
C SER A 543 -1.19 16.61 -34.94
N LYS A 544 -2.47 16.97 -34.94
CA LYS A 544 -3.16 17.65 -33.82
C LYS A 544 -3.17 16.84 -32.53
N LEU A 545 -3.41 15.52 -32.58
CA LEU A 545 -3.32 14.65 -31.39
C LEU A 545 -1.89 14.59 -30.84
N VAL A 546 -0.88 14.47 -31.70
CA VAL A 546 0.54 14.46 -31.28
C VAL A 546 0.94 15.80 -30.64
N VAL A 547 0.52 16.93 -31.21
CA VAL A 547 0.75 18.26 -30.61
C VAL A 547 0.03 18.41 -29.27
N ALA A 548 -1.23 17.97 -29.16
CA ALA A 548 -1.97 18.02 -27.90
C ALA A 548 -1.35 17.13 -26.81
N ALA A 549 -0.86 15.93 -27.16
CA ALA A 549 -0.12 15.06 -26.24
C ALA A 549 1.17 15.71 -25.75
N ALA A 550 1.97 16.29 -26.66
CA ALA A 550 3.21 16.99 -26.31
C ALA A 550 2.97 18.23 -25.42
N LEU A 551 1.91 19.00 -25.67
CA LEU A 551 1.50 20.12 -24.81
C LEU A 551 1.01 19.66 -23.44
N THR A 552 0.32 18.52 -23.38
CA THR A 552 -0.16 17.92 -22.12
C THR A 552 1.00 17.43 -21.26
N ALA A 553 1.97 16.72 -21.86
CA ALA A 553 3.21 16.33 -21.19
C ALA A 553 3.99 17.56 -20.71
N ALA A 554 4.15 18.58 -21.56
CA ALA A 554 4.81 19.82 -21.18
C ALA A 554 4.09 20.60 -20.04
N PHE A 555 2.78 20.45 -19.87
CA PHE A 555 2.05 21.08 -18.76
C PHE A 555 2.24 20.35 -17.43
N PHE A 556 2.27 19.00 -17.44
CA PHE A 556 2.38 18.20 -16.21
C PHE A 556 3.82 17.85 -15.82
N GLU A 557 4.73 17.54 -16.74
CA GLU A 557 6.11 17.15 -16.42
C GLU A 557 7.03 18.34 -16.10
N ILE A 558 6.79 19.51 -16.70
CA ILE A 558 7.61 20.71 -16.42
C ILE A 558 7.22 21.25 -15.02
N PRO A 559 8.19 21.63 -14.16
CA PRO A 559 7.91 22.35 -12.93
C PRO A 559 7.52 23.81 -13.21
N GLY A 560 6.44 24.28 -12.60
CA GLY A 560 5.97 25.67 -12.65
C GLY A 560 4.56 25.88 -13.25
N PRO A 561 4.17 25.26 -14.39
CA PRO A 561 2.85 25.47 -14.99
C PRO A 561 1.70 24.93 -14.12
N LEU A 562 1.86 23.73 -13.57
CA LEU A 562 0.86 23.11 -12.70
C LEU A 562 0.77 23.84 -11.35
N GLU A 563 1.92 24.12 -10.74
CA GLU A 563 2.05 24.88 -9.49
C GLU A 563 1.29 26.20 -9.58
N LYS A 564 1.61 27.06 -10.57
CA LYS A 564 0.94 28.35 -10.75
C LYS A 564 -0.56 28.24 -11.03
N THR A 565 -1.00 27.14 -11.63
CA THR A 565 -2.43 26.88 -11.84
C THR A 565 -3.10 26.54 -10.49
N PHE A 566 -2.44 25.74 -9.66
CA PHE A 566 -2.91 25.36 -8.33
C PHE A 566 -2.81 26.52 -7.33
N ASP A 567 -1.78 27.35 -7.39
CA ASP A 567 -1.66 28.59 -6.60
C ASP A 567 -2.85 29.52 -6.84
N VAL A 568 -3.25 29.71 -8.11
CA VAL A 568 -4.43 30.51 -8.48
C VAL A 568 -5.73 29.85 -8.03
N ILE A 569 -5.88 28.53 -8.15
CA ILE A 569 -7.06 27.80 -7.67
C ILE A 569 -7.18 27.92 -6.14
N ASN A 570 -6.10 27.65 -5.41
CA ASN A 570 -6.02 27.75 -3.95
C ASN A 570 -6.28 29.18 -3.46
N MET A 571 -5.80 30.20 -4.18
CA MET A 571 -6.09 31.61 -3.88
C MET A 571 -7.56 32.00 -4.14
N VAL A 572 -8.17 31.52 -5.24
CA VAL A 572 -9.53 31.91 -5.65
C VAL A 572 -10.61 31.14 -4.90
N PHE A 573 -10.38 29.87 -4.58
CA PHE A 573 -11.36 28.96 -3.95
C PHE A 573 -11.03 28.61 -2.50
N ALA A 574 -9.95 29.17 -1.92
CA ALA A 574 -9.47 28.89 -0.57
C ALA A 574 -9.16 27.40 -0.29
N THR A 575 -8.74 26.65 -1.33
CA THR A 575 -8.40 25.22 -1.25
C THR A 575 -6.94 24.96 -0.87
N SER A 576 -6.65 23.72 -0.45
CA SER A 576 -5.32 23.24 -0.04
C SER A 576 -4.70 22.24 -1.03
N TRP A 577 -4.99 22.36 -2.33
CA TRP A 577 -4.64 21.33 -3.32
C TRP A 577 -3.13 21.24 -3.56
N ASN A 578 -2.58 20.01 -3.45
CA ASN A 578 -1.17 19.71 -3.63
C ASN A 578 -0.81 19.43 -5.11
N ALA A 579 -0.05 20.33 -5.73
CA ALA A 579 0.37 20.20 -7.13
C ALA A 579 1.38 19.06 -7.36
N GLY A 580 2.23 18.74 -6.38
CA GLY A 580 3.23 17.67 -6.50
C GLY A 580 2.59 16.29 -6.49
N GLU A 581 1.66 16.07 -5.56
CA GLU A 581 0.84 14.86 -5.50
C GLU A 581 -0.03 14.73 -6.77
N TRP A 582 -0.68 15.81 -7.20
CA TRP A 582 -1.52 15.78 -8.40
C TRP A 582 -0.72 15.48 -9.67
N ARG A 583 0.50 16.05 -9.82
CA ARG A 583 1.44 15.70 -10.89
C ARG A 583 1.66 14.19 -10.90
N PHE A 584 2.05 13.59 -9.78
CA PHE A 584 2.31 12.16 -9.69
C PHE A 584 1.10 11.30 -10.07
N ARG A 585 -0.11 11.63 -9.59
CA ARG A 585 -1.32 10.89 -9.94
C ARG A 585 -1.65 10.99 -11.45
N GLN A 586 -1.35 12.12 -12.08
CA GLN A 586 -1.64 12.42 -13.50
C GLN A 586 -0.58 11.90 -14.48
N THR A 587 0.71 11.97 -14.15
CA THR A 587 1.80 11.53 -15.07
C THR A 587 1.85 10.02 -15.22
N LEU A 588 1.46 9.26 -14.19
CA LEU A 588 1.43 7.79 -14.19
C LEU A 588 0.64 7.21 -15.37
N ASP A 589 -0.57 7.69 -15.64
CA ASP A 589 -1.42 7.18 -16.73
C ASP A 589 -1.34 8.03 -18.02
N MET A 590 -0.39 8.97 -18.13
CA MET A 590 -0.51 10.08 -19.08
C MET A 590 -0.60 9.67 -20.56
N TRP A 591 0.06 8.59 -20.96
CA TRP A 591 0.08 8.16 -22.36
C TRP A 591 -1.12 7.28 -22.75
N ILE A 592 -1.79 6.62 -21.78
CA ILE A 592 -2.82 5.61 -22.11
C ILE A 592 -4.08 6.20 -22.73
N VAL A 593 -4.44 7.44 -22.37
CA VAL A 593 -5.59 8.15 -22.95
C VAL A 593 -5.36 8.42 -24.44
N TRP A 594 -4.16 8.84 -24.83
CA TRP A 594 -3.77 9.04 -26.22
C TRP A 594 -3.75 7.72 -27.00
N VAL A 595 -3.32 6.62 -26.38
CA VAL A 595 -3.42 5.27 -26.97
C VAL A 595 -4.87 4.85 -27.18
N GLY A 596 -5.77 5.14 -26.24
CA GLY A 596 -7.23 4.92 -26.39
C GLY A 596 -7.81 5.71 -27.56
N MET A 597 -7.48 7.00 -27.67
CA MET A 597 -7.86 7.84 -28.81
C MET A 597 -7.32 7.29 -30.14
N LEU A 598 -6.03 6.95 -30.21
CA LEU A 598 -5.44 6.39 -31.44
C LEU A 598 -6.07 5.04 -31.82
N THR A 599 -6.45 4.22 -30.85
CA THR A 599 -7.16 2.95 -31.09
C THR A 599 -8.57 3.17 -31.64
N ALA A 600 -9.30 4.17 -31.14
CA ALA A 600 -10.59 4.56 -31.71
C ALA A 600 -10.46 5.08 -33.15
N LEU A 601 -9.42 5.88 -33.44
CA LEU A 601 -9.15 6.34 -34.81
C LEU A 601 -8.78 5.17 -35.74
N ALA A 602 -7.93 4.25 -35.28
CA ALA A 602 -7.56 3.06 -36.03
C ALA A 602 -8.78 2.18 -36.35
N PHE A 603 -9.62 1.88 -35.36
CA PHE A 603 -10.86 1.10 -35.57
C PHE A 603 -11.81 1.78 -36.57
N ILE A 604 -11.97 3.10 -36.48
CA ILE A 604 -12.76 3.88 -37.45
C ILE A 604 -12.19 3.73 -38.87
N LYS A 605 -10.87 3.88 -39.05
CA LYS A 605 -10.24 3.81 -40.38
C LYS A 605 -10.17 2.39 -40.95
N ILE A 606 -10.02 1.35 -40.11
CA ILE A 606 -10.16 -0.06 -40.51
C ILE A 606 -11.53 -0.32 -41.13
N LYS A 607 -12.60 0.24 -40.52
CA LYS A 607 -13.97 0.11 -41.04
C LYS A 607 -14.24 0.98 -42.27
N GLU A 608 -13.75 2.23 -42.31
CA GLU A 608 -13.91 3.11 -43.48
C GLU A 608 -13.21 2.54 -44.72
N HIS A 609 -12.01 1.97 -44.57
CA HIS A 609 -11.24 1.37 -45.66
C HIS A 609 -11.55 -0.11 -45.92
N ARG A 610 -12.55 -0.70 -45.24
CA ARG A 610 -12.96 -2.12 -45.37
C ARG A 610 -11.79 -3.13 -45.28
N ILE A 611 -10.83 -2.88 -44.39
CA ILE A 611 -9.62 -3.72 -44.26
C ILE A 611 -9.95 -5.14 -43.77
N THR A 612 -11.13 -5.32 -43.16
CA THR A 612 -11.74 -6.61 -42.79
C THR A 612 -12.02 -7.54 -43.99
N ASP A 613 -12.09 -6.97 -45.19
CA ASP A 613 -12.57 -7.64 -46.40
C ASP A 613 -11.38 -8.08 -47.30
N ASP A 614 -10.14 -7.76 -46.91
CA ASP A 614 -8.90 -8.21 -47.57
C ASP A 614 -8.70 -9.73 -47.33
N PRO A 615 -8.38 -10.54 -48.37
CA PRO A 615 -8.12 -11.98 -48.20
C PRO A 615 -7.02 -12.35 -47.18
N ARG A 616 -6.14 -11.41 -46.82
CA ARG A 616 -5.08 -11.58 -45.81
C ARG A 616 -5.53 -11.26 -44.39
N TRP A 617 -6.70 -10.65 -44.21
CA TRP A 617 -7.26 -10.31 -42.89
C TRP A 617 -7.27 -11.50 -41.89
N PRO A 618 -7.61 -12.74 -42.28
CA PRO A 618 -7.53 -13.89 -41.36
C PRO A 618 -6.11 -14.22 -40.91
N GLN A 619 -5.09 -13.96 -41.73
CA GLN A 619 -3.68 -14.18 -41.37
C GLN A 619 -3.20 -13.08 -40.41
N TRP A 620 -3.48 -11.81 -40.73
CA TRP A 620 -3.15 -10.67 -39.87
C TRP A 620 -3.84 -10.78 -38.51
N SER A 621 -5.14 -11.08 -38.49
CA SER A 621 -5.91 -11.28 -37.26
C SER A 621 -5.30 -12.37 -36.36
N ARG A 622 -4.96 -13.56 -36.92
CA ARG A 622 -4.27 -14.63 -36.18
C ARG A 622 -2.92 -14.18 -35.64
N ALA A 623 -2.11 -13.48 -36.45
CA ALA A 623 -0.81 -12.97 -36.03
C ALA A 623 -0.94 -11.94 -34.89
N THR A 624 -1.89 -11.01 -34.97
CA THR A 624 -2.14 -10.01 -33.92
C THR A 624 -2.66 -10.67 -32.63
N VAL A 625 -3.50 -11.71 -32.71
CA VAL A 625 -3.95 -12.49 -31.54
C VAL A 625 -2.78 -13.21 -30.86
N ILE A 626 -1.92 -13.88 -31.62
CA ILE A 626 -0.72 -14.56 -31.09
C ILE A 626 0.24 -13.53 -30.45
N ALA A 627 0.53 -12.43 -31.15
CA ALA A 627 1.36 -11.36 -30.62
C ALA A 627 0.78 -10.75 -29.33
N SER A 628 -0.55 -10.63 -29.22
CA SER A 628 -1.23 -10.15 -28.02
C SER A 628 -1.13 -11.13 -26.85
N ALA A 629 -1.23 -12.44 -27.10
CA ALA A 629 -1.02 -13.46 -26.06
C ALA A 629 0.43 -13.43 -25.53
N VAL A 630 1.42 -13.34 -26.42
CA VAL A 630 2.84 -13.21 -26.05
C VAL A 630 3.12 -11.91 -25.31
N ALA A 631 2.54 -10.79 -25.76
CA ALA A 631 2.68 -9.48 -25.11
C ALA A 631 2.05 -9.46 -23.70
N MET A 632 0.90 -10.10 -23.50
CA MET A 632 0.27 -10.24 -22.18
C MET A 632 1.15 -11.08 -21.23
N ALA A 633 1.64 -12.23 -21.69
CA ALA A 633 2.53 -13.08 -20.88
C ALA A 633 3.86 -12.37 -20.55
N GLY A 634 4.47 -11.71 -21.54
CA GLY A 634 5.69 -10.92 -21.37
C GLY A 634 5.52 -9.75 -20.41
N TYR A 635 4.35 -9.10 -20.39
CA TYR A 635 4.03 -8.07 -19.40
C TYR A 635 4.02 -8.62 -17.97
N PHE A 636 3.39 -9.77 -17.73
CA PHE A 636 3.38 -10.38 -16.39
C PHE A 636 4.78 -10.83 -15.93
N VAL A 637 5.61 -11.36 -16.83
CA VAL A 637 7.03 -11.66 -16.52
C VAL A 637 7.82 -10.37 -16.23
N PHE A 638 7.57 -9.28 -16.95
CA PHE A 638 8.23 -8.00 -16.70
C PHE A 638 7.86 -7.39 -15.34
N GLU A 639 6.57 -7.38 -14.97
CA GLU A 639 6.12 -6.72 -13.74
C GLU A 639 6.49 -7.52 -12.49
N LEU A 640 6.38 -8.86 -12.51
CA LEU A 640 6.79 -9.73 -11.41
C LEU A 640 8.31 -9.74 -11.18
N THR A 641 9.12 -9.28 -12.14
CA THR A 641 10.57 -9.09 -11.98
C THR A 641 10.97 -7.68 -11.53
N ARG A 642 10.01 -6.83 -11.11
CA ARG A 642 10.31 -5.51 -10.52
C ARG A 642 10.44 -5.62 -8.99
N GLU A 643 11.59 -5.19 -8.47
CA GLU A 643 11.93 -5.20 -7.04
C GLU A 643 10.91 -4.48 -6.15
N SER A 644 10.30 -3.39 -6.62
CA SER A 644 9.29 -2.65 -5.85
C SER A 644 8.26 -1.92 -6.71
N LYS A 645 7.13 -1.56 -6.08
CA LYS A 645 6.08 -0.68 -6.67
C LYS A 645 6.65 0.67 -7.15
N PHE A 646 7.68 1.19 -6.47
CA PHE A 646 8.32 2.46 -6.81
C PHE A 646 9.12 2.36 -8.11
N VAL A 647 9.87 1.26 -8.30
CA VAL A 647 10.59 0.98 -9.55
C VAL A 647 9.59 0.77 -10.69
N TYR A 648 8.52 -0.01 -10.47
CA TYR A 648 7.47 -0.22 -11.48
C TYR A 648 6.80 1.10 -11.92
N ASN A 649 6.51 2.01 -10.99
CA ASN A 649 5.87 3.29 -11.28
C ASN A 649 6.64 4.18 -12.26
N GLY A 650 7.98 4.07 -12.34
CA GLY A 650 8.78 4.75 -13.37
C GLY A 650 8.57 4.20 -14.78
N TYR A 651 8.26 2.91 -14.91
CA TYR A 651 7.98 2.25 -16.20
C TYR A 651 6.51 2.32 -16.60
N HIS A 652 5.59 2.37 -15.62
CA HIS A 652 4.15 2.27 -15.82
C HIS A 652 3.56 3.17 -16.93
N PRO A 653 3.93 4.46 -17.07
CA PRO A 653 3.41 5.31 -18.15
C PRO A 653 3.67 4.77 -19.56
N TYR A 654 4.75 4.01 -19.73
CA TYR A 654 5.23 3.52 -21.02
C TYR A 654 4.79 2.08 -21.31
N VAL A 655 4.71 1.23 -20.28
CA VAL A 655 4.40 -0.21 -20.43
C VAL A 655 2.90 -0.54 -20.30
N SER A 656 2.11 0.31 -19.64
CA SER A 656 0.68 0.05 -19.36
C SER A 656 -0.17 -0.20 -20.62
N ALA A 657 0.20 0.39 -21.75
CA ALA A 657 -0.46 0.16 -23.03
C ALA A 657 -0.39 -1.30 -23.53
N ILE A 658 0.66 -2.04 -23.16
CA ILE A 658 0.91 -3.41 -23.65
C ILE A 658 -0.22 -4.37 -23.20
N PRO A 659 -0.49 -4.58 -21.90
CA PRO A 659 -1.58 -5.46 -21.46
C PRO A 659 -2.97 -4.92 -21.84
N VAL A 660 -3.18 -3.59 -21.87
CA VAL A 660 -4.49 -3.01 -22.22
C VAL A 660 -4.85 -3.28 -23.68
N LEU A 661 -3.92 -3.05 -24.61
CA LEU A 661 -4.12 -3.36 -26.03
C LEU A 661 -4.22 -4.87 -26.28
N ALA A 662 -3.38 -5.67 -25.61
CA ALA A 662 -3.45 -7.12 -25.69
C ALA A 662 -4.81 -7.66 -25.21
N PHE A 663 -5.34 -7.15 -24.09
CA PHE A 663 -6.68 -7.48 -23.63
C PHE A 663 -7.75 -7.09 -24.66
N CYS A 664 -7.67 -5.89 -25.25
CA CYS A 664 -8.61 -5.47 -26.28
C CYS A 664 -8.64 -6.41 -27.49
N VAL A 665 -7.48 -6.90 -27.96
CA VAL A 665 -7.41 -7.88 -29.05
C VAL A 665 -7.96 -9.24 -28.60
N LEU A 666 -7.46 -9.79 -27.49
CA LEU A 666 -7.83 -11.12 -27.00
C LEU A 666 -9.32 -11.22 -26.67
N ARG A 667 -9.90 -10.22 -25.99
CA ARG A 667 -11.33 -10.12 -25.65
C ARG A 667 -12.24 -10.05 -26.89
N ASN A 668 -11.70 -9.72 -28.06
CA ASN A 668 -12.42 -9.60 -29.33
C ASN A 668 -12.00 -10.62 -30.40
N ALA A 669 -11.12 -11.58 -30.07
CA ALA A 669 -10.46 -12.48 -31.03
C ALA A 669 -11.43 -13.38 -31.82
N THR A 670 -12.57 -13.77 -31.23
CA THR A 670 -13.59 -14.61 -31.88
C THR A 670 -14.98 -13.97 -31.76
N PRO A 671 -15.93 -14.28 -32.66
CA PRO A 671 -17.32 -13.82 -32.54
C PRO A 671 -17.96 -14.29 -31.23
N PHE A 672 -17.71 -15.53 -30.81
CA PHE A 672 -18.19 -16.09 -29.54
C PHE A 672 -17.76 -15.24 -28.35
N LEU A 673 -16.49 -14.81 -28.29
CA LEU A 673 -16.04 -13.90 -27.25
C LEU A 673 -16.77 -12.55 -27.36
N ARG A 674 -16.90 -11.96 -28.56
CA ARG A 674 -17.57 -10.66 -28.74
C ARG A 674 -19.04 -10.64 -28.31
N SER A 675 -19.79 -11.72 -28.54
CA SER A 675 -21.21 -11.79 -28.22
C SER A 675 -21.57 -12.42 -26.87
N THR A 676 -20.58 -12.93 -26.13
CA THR A 676 -20.74 -13.48 -24.77
C THR A 676 -20.32 -12.43 -23.73
N SER A 677 -21.12 -12.21 -22.69
CA SER A 677 -20.79 -11.30 -21.57
C SER A 677 -21.55 -11.65 -20.27
N SER A 678 -20.96 -11.36 -19.11
CA SER A 678 -21.49 -11.70 -17.79
C SER A 678 -22.49 -10.67 -17.25
N LYS A 679 -23.69 -11.12 -16.85
CA LYS A 679 -24.70 -10.25 -16.22
C LYS A 679 -24.24 -9.68 -14.89
N PHE A 680 -23.46 -10.43 -14.10
CA PHE A 680 -22.92 -9.98 -12.82
C PHE A 680 -21.92 -8.84 -13.00
N PHE A 681 -20.97 -8.98 -13.92
CA PHE A 681 -20.00 -7.91 -14.19
C PHE A 681 -20.66 -6.70 -14.86
N ILE A 682 -21.56 -6.87 -15.84
CA ILE A 682 -22.30 -5.75 -16.46
C ILE A 682 -23.03 -4.91 -15.39
N PHE A 683 -23.63 -5.54 -14.38
CA PHE A 683 -24.27 -4.84 -13.27
C PHE A 683 -23.28 -3.96 -12.48
N PHE A 684 -22.11 -4.49 -12.09
CA PHE A 684 -21.08 -3.70 -11.40
C PHE A 684 -20.49 -2.58 -12.30
N GLY A 685 -20.42 -2.80 -13.62
CA GLY A 685 -20.00 -1.76 -14.56
C GLY A 685 -20.93 -0.56 -14.65
N GLN A 686 -22.24 -0.78 -14.46
CA GLN A 686 -23.26 0.27 -14.51
C GLN A 686 -23.30 1.16 -13.25
N CYS A 687 -22.66 0.73 -12.16
CA CYS A 687 -22.47 1.51 -10.92
C CYS A 687 -20.99 1.60 -10.51
N SER A 688 -20.06 1.49 -11.47
CA SER A 688 -18.62 1.40 -11.17
C SER A 688 -18.07 2.69 -10.55
N LEU A 689 -18.56 3.86 -10.98
CA LEU A 689 -18.18 5.16 -10.43
C LEU A 689 -18.67 5.30 -8.98
N GLU A 690 -19.93 4.97 -8.72
CA GLU A 690 -20.52 5.04 -7.39
C GLU A 690 -19.88 4.05 -6.43
N THR A 691 -19.68 2.79 -6.83
CA THR A 691 -18.95 1.82 -6.00
C THR A 691 -17.50 2.26 -5.75
N PHE A 692 -16.83 2.91 -6.72
CA PHE A 692 -15.49 3.45 -6.52
C PHE A 692 -15.45 4.58 -5.49
N ILE A 693 -16.43 5.47 -5.47
CA ILE A 693 -16.46 6.60 -4.53
C ILE A 693 -16.97 6.16 -3.15
N ILE A 694 -18.05 5.38 -3.11
CA ILE A 694 -18.76 4.99 -1.87
C ILE A 694 -17.92 4.04 -1.03
N GLN A 695 -16.98 3.29 -1.61
CA GLN A 695 -16.11 2.39 -0.83
C GLN A 695 -15.42 3.14 0.31
N PHE A 696 -14.96 4.38 0.08
CA PHE A 696 -14.16 5.21 0.99
C PHE A 696 -14.78 5.41 2.39
N HIS A 697 -16.11 5.33 2.51
CA HIS A 697 -16.86 5.65 3.73
C HIS A 697 -17.96 4.63 4.10
N LEU A 698 -18.05 3.49 3.40
CA LEU A 698 -19.07 2.44 3.67
C LEU A 698 -18.53 1.00 3.62
N PHE A 699 -17.47 0.78 2.85
CA PHE A 699 -16.86 -0.55 2.68
C PHE A 699 -15.50 -0.62 3.37
N ILE A 700 -14.74 0.47 3.19
CA ILE A 700 -13.55 0.83 3.95
C ILE A 700 -13.85 2.11 4.75
N ALA A 701 -13.08 2.36 5.82
CA ALA A 701 -13.33 3.41 6.81
C ALA A 701 -12.11 4.30 7.02
N GLY A 702 -12.28 5.42 7.71
CA GLY A 702 -11.19 6.30 8.12
C GLY A 702 -10.38 6.78 6.94
N ASP A 703 -11.07 7.29 5.92
CA ASP A 703 -10.47 7.77 4.67
C ASP A 703 -9.54 6.71 4.02
N THR A 704 -10.09 5.51 3.82
CA THR A 704 -9.46 4.30 3.26
C THR A 704 -8.47 3.54 4.17
N ARG A 705 -8.28 3.92 5.43
CA ARG A 705 -7.30 3.27 6.33
C ARG A 705 -7.81 1.96 6.97
N GLY A 706 -9.11 1.85 7.22
CA GLY A 706 -9.74 0.68 7.87
C GLY A 706 -10.81 -0.02 7.05
N ILE A 707 -11.49 -0.98 7.68
CA ILE A 707 -12.76 -1.59 7.25
C ILE A 707 -13.89 -1.20 8.20
N ILE A 708 -15.13 -1.11 7.70
CA ILE A 708 -16.31 -0.88 8.53
C ILE A 708 -16.84 -2.19 9.08
N MET A 709 -17.03 -2.24 10.39
CA MET A 709 -17.60 -3.36 11.12
C MET A 709 -19.04 -3.02 11.53
N MET A 710 -19.99 -3.25 10.62
CA MET A 710 -21.43 -3.11 10.88
C MET A 710 -21.89 -4.06 11.99
N ILE A 711 -21.43 -5.32 11.95
CA ILE A 711 -21.70 -6.35 12.96
C ILE A 711 -20.51 -6.47 13.92
N PRO A 712 -20.71 -6.40 15.25
CA PRO A 712 -19.65 -6.62 16.25
C PRO A 712 -19.44 -8.12 16.52
N GLY A 713 -18.25 -8.51 17.00
CA GLY A 713 -17.95 -9.88 17.44
C GLY A 713 -16.62 -10.46 16.92
N GLY A 714 -15.55 -9.66 16.92
CA GLY A 714 -14.18 -10.09 16.65
C GLY A 714 -13.95 -10.84 15.31
N ALA A 715 -12.89 -11.66 15.29
CA ALA A 715 -12.41 -12.34 14.09
C ALA A 715 -13.45 -13.31 13.48
N TRP A 716 -14.16 -14.08 14.32
CA TRP A 716 -15.12 -15.10 13.88
C TRP A 716 -16.30 -14.54 13.09
N LEU A 717 -16.73 -13.30 13.39
CA LEU A 717 -17.81 -12.63 12.64
C LEU A 717 -17.30 -11.70 11.53
N ARG A 718 -15.98 -11.57 11.32
CA ARG A 718 -15.39 -10.79 10.21
C ARG A 718 -15.87 -11.24 8.82
N PRO A 719 -16.03 -12.55 8.51
CA PRO A 719 -16.59 -13.00 7.23
C PRO A 719 -18.09 -12.68 7.09
N LEU A 720 -18.87 -12.79 8.18
CA LEU A 720 -20.29 -12.41 8.18
C LEU A 720 -20.45 -10.89 7.99
N ASN A 721 -19.61 -10.10 8.65
CA ASN A 721 -19.55 -8.66 8.46
C ASN A 721 -19.19 -8.30 7.01
N PHE A 722 -18.22 -8.97 6.39
CA PHE A 722 -17.91 -8.77 4.97
C PHE A 722 -19.12 -9.01 4.07
N VAL A 723 -19.88 -10.10 4.28
CA VAL A 723 -21.09 -10.39 3.49
C VAL A 723 -22.16 -9.32 3.68
N VAL A 724 -22.49 -8.95 4.93
CA VAL A 724 -23.55 -7.96 5.22
C VAL A 724 -23.14 -6.56 4.75
N THR A 725 -21.90 -6.14 5.02
CA THR A 725 -21.35 -4.86 4.56
C THR A 725 -21.33 -4.80 3.03
N SER A 726 -20.93 -5.88 2.33
CA SER A 726 -20.98 -5.97 0.87
C SER A 726 -22.40 -5.80 0.32
N LEU A 727 -23.39 -6.48 0.91
CA LEU A 727 -24.79 -6.38 0.47
C LEU A 727 -25.34 -4.96 0.62
N VAL A 728 -25.08 -4.29 1.76
CA VAL A 728 -25.48 -2.90 1.99
C VAL A 728 -24.72 -1.96 1.05
N PHE A 729 -23.41 -2.11 0.90
CA PHE A 729 -22.56 -1.30 0.03
C PHE A 729 -22.98 -1.34 -1.44
N VAL A 730 -23.18 -2.55 -1.99
CA VAL A 730 -23.60 -2.74 -3.39
C VAL A 730 -25.02 -2.21 -3.62
N TYR A 731 -25.92 -2.42 -2.65
CA TYR A 731 -27.27 -1.88 -2.69
C TYR A 731 -27.26 -0.34 -2.73
N VAL A 732 -26.58 0.31 -1.78
CA VAL A 732 -26.47 1.77 -1.71
C VAL A 732 -25.84 2.32 -3.00
N SER A 733 -24.76 1.70 -3.50
CA SER A 733 -24.08 2.15 -4.72
C SER A 733 -24.97 2.09 -5.96
N ASN A 734 -25.76 1.02 -6.13
CA ASN A 734 -26.75 0.91 -7.20
C ASN A 734 -27.87 1.97 -7.07
N GLN A 735 -28.37 2.20 -5.86
CA GLN A 735 -29.39 3.23 -5.62
C GLN A 735 -28.87 4.66 -5.88
N VAL A 736 -27.62 4.95 -5.50
CA VAL A 736 -26.97 6.23 -5.81
C VAL A 736 -26.73 6.37 -7.31
N ALA A 737 -26.32 5.32 -8.03
CA ALA A 737 -26.08 5.37 -9.48
C ALA A 737 -27.35 5.66 -10.30
N ILE A 738 -28.49 5.14 -9.83
CA ILE A 738 -29.82 5.47 -10.35
C ILE A 738 -30.19 6.93 -10.04
N ALA A 739 -29.99 7.36 -8.79
CA ALA A 739 -30.34 8.72 -8.36
C ALA A 739 -29.49 9.79 -9.06
N THR A 740 -28.16 9.68 -9.08
CA THR A 740 -27.24 10.65 -9.70
C THR A 740 -27.53 10.82 -11.20
N GLY A 741 -27.88 9.75 -11.92
CA GLY A 741 -28.32 9.81 -13.31
C GLY A 741 -29.56 10.68 -13.51
N VAL A 742 -30.59 10.50 -12.66
CA VAL A 742 -31.84 11.27 -12.73
C VAL A 742 -31.64 12.72 -12.26
N LEU A 743 -30.83 12.96 -11.23
CA LEU A 743 -30.50 14.29 -10.72
C LEU A 743 -29.67 15.10 -11.73
N THR A 744 -28.73 14.46 -12.44
CA THR A 744 -27.99 15.12 -13.53
C THR A 744 -28.95 15.61 -14.63
N ALA A 745 -29.97 14.82 -14.97
CA ALA A 745 -30.97 15.18 -15.97
C ALA A 745 -31.93 16.30 -15.51
N LEU A 746 -32.09 16.51 -14.19
CA LEU A 746 -32.76 17.69 -13.62
C LEU A 746 -31.88 18.94 -13.76
N ILE A 747 -30.63 18.87 -13.27
CA ILE A 747 -29.71 20.02 -13.24
C ILE A 747 -29.39 20.52 -14.66
N CYS A 748 -29.28 19.60 -15.63
CA CYS A 748 -28.94 19.92 -17.02
C CYS A 748 -30.17 20.18 -17.92
N HIS A 749 -31.36 20.43 -17.36
CA HIS A 749 -32.58 20.51 -18.17
C HIS A 749 -32.64 21.78 -19.03
N VAL A 750 -32.37 21.65 -20.32
CA VAL A 750 -32.62 22.70 -21.31
C VAL A 750 -34.11 22.66 -21.72
N PRO A 751 -34.89 23.73 -21.51
CA PRO A 751 -36.28 23.78 -21.97
C PRO A 751 -36.36 23.59 -23.49
N LYS A 752 -37.30 22.77 -23.95
CA LYS A 752 -37.61 22.71 -25.39
C LYS A 752 -38.16 24.08 -25.83
N PRO A 753 -37.62 24.72 -26.89
CA PRO A 753 -38.22 25.94 -27.42
C PRO A 753 -39.65 25.65 -27.90
N SER A 754 -40.57 26.59 -27.71
CA SER A 754 -41.94 26.44 -28.18
C SER A 754 -41.95 26.34 -29.72
N PRO A 755 -42.86 25.53 -30.32
CA PRO A 755 -42.93 25.38 -31.77
C PRO A 755 -43.30 26.67 -32.52
N SER A 756 -43.68 27.73 -31.81
CA SER A 756 -43.92 29.08 -32.33
C SER A 756 -42.66 29.91 -32.62
N ALA A 757 -41.50 29.58 -32.02
CA ALA A 757 -40.30 30.43 -32.09
C ALA A 757 -39.35 30.11 -33.27
N SER A 758 -39.53 28.97 -33.93
CA SER A 758 -38.57 28.41 -34.89
C SER A 758 -38.66 28.95 -36.33
N ALA A 759 -39.56 29.90 -36.60
CA ALA A 759 -39.80 30.47 -37.93
C ALA A 759 -38.91 31.68 -38.29
N ALA A 760 -38.41 32.43 -37.29
CA ALA A 760 -37.69 33.69 -37.51
C ALA A 760 -36.22 33.58 -37.08
N GLY A 761 -35.34 33.12 -37.99
CA GLY A 761 -33.89 33.16 -37.77
C GLY A 761 -33.08 31.94 -38.21
N ARG A 762 -33.23 31.48 -39.46
CA ARG A 762 -32.23 30.58 -40.09
C ARG A 762 -31.38 31.34 -41.10
N LEU A 763 -30.12 31.61 -40.75
CA LEU A 763 -29.09 31.94 -41.74
C LEU A 763 -28.74 30.68 -42.55
N PRO A 764 -28.46 30.80 -43.86
CA PRO A 764 -28.26 29.65 -44.74
C PRO A 764 -26.89 28.99 -44.52
N SER A 765 -26.87 27.79 -43.94
CA SER A 765 -25.72 26.89 -44.01
C SER A 765 -25.68 26.17 -45.35
N SER A 766 -24.60 26.33 -46.11
CA SER A 766 -24.42 25.73 -47.44
C SER A 766 -24.58 24.21 -47.44
N SER A 767 -25.31 23.69 -48.43
CA SER A 767 -25.56 22.26 -48.64
C SER A 767 -24.28 21.45 -48.88
N ARG A 768 -24.24 20.26 -48.28
CA ARG A 768 -23.44 19.11 -48.68
C ARG A 768 -24.05 17.85 -48.11
N ASP A 769 -23.95 16.75 -48.84
CA ASP A 769 -24.81 15.59 -48.66
C ASP A 769 -24.58 14.89 -47.31
N ALA A 770 -25.61 14.93 -46.46
CA ALA A 770 -25.72 14.09 -45.28
C ALA A 770 -26.48 12.82 -45.64
N ILE A 771 -26.02 11.67 -45.14
CA ILE A 771 -26.71 10.39 -45.26
C ILE A 771 -28.14 10.55 -44.69
N PRO A 772 -29.19 10.05 -45.36
CA PRO A 772 -30.57 10.23 -44.92
C PRO A 772 -30.80 9.79 -43.47
N ALA A 773 -31.56 10.60 -42.72
CA ALA A 773 -31.98 10.28 -41.36
C ALA A 773 -33.44 9.82 -41.38
N ASP A 774 -33.66 8.53 -41.10
CA ASP A 774 -34.98 7.92 -41.03
C ASP A 774 -35.83 8.42 -39.83
N PRO A 775 -37.18 8.26 -39.89
CA PRO A 775 -38.11 9.10 -39.12
C PRO A 775 -38.17 8.84 -37.60
N PRO A 776 -38.69 9.81 -36.82
CA PRO A 776 -38.56 9.82 -35.36
C PRO A 776 -39.56 8.91 -34.63
N SER A 777 -39.20 7.65 -34.40
CA SER A 777 -39.94 6.70 -33.55
C SER A 777 -39.26 6.38 -32.20
N ALA A 778 -38.00 6.82 -31.99
CA ALA A 778 -37.21 6.52 -30.79
C ALA A 778 -37.38 7.57 -29.67
N SER A 779 -38.53 7.60 -28.99
CA SER A 779 -38.83 8.58 -27.92
C SER A 779 -39.33 8.04 -26.58
N VAL A 780 -39.52 6.71 -26.44
CA VAL A 780 -40.10 6.10 -25.21
C VAL A 780 -39.25 4.95 -24.62
N ALA A 781 -38.37 4.32 -25.40
CA ALA A 781 -37.65 3.10 -24.99
C ALA A 781 -36.39 3.34 -24.10
N SER A 782 -35.99 4.58 -23.83
CA SER A 782 -34.72 4.92 -23.18
C SER A 782 -34.85 5.22 -21.67
N SER A 783 -35.16 4.20 -20.86
CA SER A 783 -35.43 4.35 -19.42
C SER A 783 -34.46 3.58 -18.49
N HIS A 784 -33.14 3.82 -18.62
CA HIS A 784 -32.15 3.39 -17.61
C HIS A 784 -31.04 4.45 -17.39
N PRO A 785 -30.58 4.72 -16.14
CA PRO A 785 -29.91 6.00 -15.81
C PRO A 785 -28.37 6.02 -15.94
N ALA A 786 -27.73 4.87 -16.17
CA ALA A 786 -26.26 4.73 -16.33
C ALA A 786 -25.77 4.97 -17.78
N SER A 787 -26.52 5.77 -18.55
CA SER A 787 -26.47 5.75 -20.02
C SER A 787 -25.70 6.90 -20.68
N GLY A 788 -25.44 8.01 -19.98
CA GLY A 788 -24.89 9.25 -20.58
C GLY A 788 -23.43 9.21 -21.06
N GLU A 789 -22.64 8.25 -20.61
CA GLU A 789 -21.17 8.30 -20.71
C GLU A 789 -20.62 8.02 -22.13
N TYR A 790 -20.98 6.87 -22.73
CA TYR A 790 -20.41 6.42 -24.03
C TYR A 790 -21.44 5.77 -24.96
N VAL A 791 -21.23 5.96 -26.27
CA VAL A 791 -22.10 5.51 -27.37
C VAL A 791 -21.39 4.44 -28.20
N ALA A 792 -21.88 3.21 -28.15
CA ALA A 792 -21.48 2.14 -29.07
C ALA A 792 -22.16 2.30 -30.43
N LEU A 793 -21.59 1.70 -31.48
CA LEU A 793 -22.19 1.66 -32.82
C LEU A 793 -22.84 0.31 -33.05
N ALA A 794 -24.15 0.29 -33.25
CA ALA A 794 -24.77 -0.81 -33.98
C ALA A 794 -24.26 -0.82 -35.44
N THR A 795 -24.14 -2.02 -36.01
CA THR A 795 -23.82 -2.24 -37.41
C THR A 795 -25.07 -2.06 -38.28
N VAL A 796 -24.99 -1.20 -39.29
CA VAL A 796 -25.90 -1.24 -40.44
C VAL A 796 -25.49 -2.43 -41.31
N GLY A 797 -26.46 -3.23 -41.76
CA GLY A 797 -26.22 -4.38 -42.63
C GLY A 797 -25.79 -3.96 -44.05
N GLY A 798 -25.15 -4.89 -44.78
CA GLY A 798 -24.92 -4.72 -46.22
C GLY A 798 -26.23 -4.79 -47.02
N PRO A 799 -26.25 -4.26 -48.26
CA PRO A 799 -27.37 -4.44 -49.17
C PRO A 799 -27.49 -5.92 -49.56
N GLY A 800 -28.72 -6.36 -49.86
CA GLY A 800 -28.97 -7.74 -50.29
C GLY A 800 -28.91 -7.92 -51.80
N GLU A 801 -28.48 -9.11 -52.21
CA GLU A 801 -28.95 -9.78 -53.42
C GLU A 801 -29.99 -10.84 -52.99
N GLY A 802 -30.83 -11.32 -53.90
CA GLY A 802 -31.83 -12.33 -53.54
C GLY A 802 -32.48 -13.02 -54.73
N ASP A 803 -33.09 -14.16 -54.42
CA ASP A 803 -34.10 -14.90 -55.18
C ASP A 803 -35.03 -15.50 -54.11
N GLU A 804 -36.34 -15.27 -54.17
CA GLU A 804 -37.35 -16.09 -54.87
C GLU A 804 -37.60 -17.49 -54.26
N ARG A 805 -38.88 -17.67 -53.85
CA ARG A 805 -39.65 -18.94 -53.77
C ARG A 805 -39.07 -20.04 -52.82
N ASP A 806 -39.88 -20.73 -52.03
CA ASP A 806 -41.21 -21.23 -52.35
C ASP A 806 -42.27 -21.11 -51.24
N LYS A 807 -43.50 -21.49 -51.58
CA LYS A 807 -44.63 -21.63 -50.65
C LYS A 807 -44.82 -23.10 -50.28
N GLU A 808 -44.96 -23.39 -48.99
CA GLU A 808 -45.92 -24.38 -48.49
C GLU A 808 -46.25 -24.07 -47.02
N GLY A 809 -47.36 -24.57 -46.49
CA GLY A 809 -47.79 -24.13 -45.16
C GLY A 809 -48.85 -24.98 -44.47
N ALA A 810 -48.86 -24.90 -43.15
CA ALA A 810 -49.91 -25.32 -42.24
C ALA A 810 -49.74 -24.55 -40.91
N GLY A 811 -50.83 -24.30 -40.18
CA GLY A 811 -50.80 -23.64 -38.87
C GLY A 811 -51.51 -24.47 -37.80
N VAL A 812 -50.99 -24.45 -36.56
CA VAL A 812 -51.60 -25.08 -35.36
C VAL A 812 -51.29 -24.22 -34.12
N ASP A 813 -52.21 -24.17 -33.16
CA ASP A 813 -52.14 -23.41 -31.91
C ASP A 813 -51.07 -23.90 -30.89
N PRO A 814 -50.55 -23.00 -30.03
CA PRO A 814 -49.76 -23.34 -28.85
C PRO A 814 -50.58 -23.25 -27.55
N HIS A 815 -51.40 -24.27 -27.23
CA HIS A 815 -52.19 -24.34 -25.98
C HIS A 815 -51.90 -25.61 -25.14
N ALA A 816 -50.66 -25.74 -24.64
CA ALA A 816 -50.22 -26.76 -23.68
C ALA A 816 -48.87 -26.36 -23.05
N PHE A 817 -48.53 -26.62 -21.77
CA PHE A 817 -49.30 -27.01 -20.59
C PHE A 817 -48.50 -26.51 -19.35
N TRP A 818 -49.15 -26.06 -18.27
CA TRP A 818 -48.50 -25.83 -16.95
C TRP A 818 -48.86 -26.98 -16.00
N PRO A 819 -48.07 -27.18 -14.94
CA PRO A 819 -48.73 -27.06 -13.62
C PRO A 819 -47.95 -26.22 -12.61
N SER A 820 -48.69 -25.57 -11.71
CA SER A 820 -48.21 -25.01 -10.44
C SER A 820 -47.98 -26.17 -9.43
N SER A 821 -47.49 -26.01 -8.19
CA SER A 821 -47.61 -24.92 -7.21
C SER A 821 -46.58 -25.12 -6.08
N GLY A 822 -46.45 -24.19 -5.13
CA GLY A 822 -45.79 -24.49 -3.85
C GLY A 822 -45.18 -23.30 -3.11
N VAL A 823 -45.51 -23.18 -1.83
CA VAL A 823 -44.88 -22.29 -0.84
C VAL A 823 -44.51 -23.16 0.35
N TYR A 824 -43.35 -22.98 0.99
CA TYR A 824 -43.21 -22.85 2.45
C TYR A 824 -41.75 -22.69 2.93
N SER A 825 -41.65 -22.24 4.18
CA SER A 825 -40.49 -21.94 5.00
C SER A 825 -39.34 -22.96 4.98
N LEU A 826 -38.10 -22.45 5.12
CA LEU A 826 -36.92 -23.26 5.46
C LEU A 826 -36.47 -22.94 6.90
N HIS A 827 -36.55 -23.95 7.77
CA HIS A 827 -35.89 -23.98 9.07
C HIS A 827 -34.72 -24.97 8.99
N ALA A 828 -33.61 -24.70 9.69
CA ALA A 828 -32.42 -25.56 9.64
C ALA A 828 -32.55 -26.81 10.53
N SER A 829 -32.00 -27.96 10.09
CA SER A 829 -31.08 -28.86 10.84
C SER A 829 -30.86 -30.25 10.21
N SER A 830 -29.61 -30.52 9.78
CA SER A 830 -28.82 -31.75 10.08
C SER A 830 -29.18 -33.16 9.55
N PHE A 831 -28.13 -34.01 9.52
CA PHE A 831 -28.06 -35.49 9.43
C PHE A 831 -28.24 -36.25 8.09
N LEU A 832 -27.11 -36.40 7.38
CA LEU A 832 -26.40 -37.68 7.12
C LEU A 832 -27.19 -39.01 6.92
N SER A 833 -27.06 -39.56 5.70
CA SER A 833 -26.40 -40.86 5.41
C SER A 833 -27.24 -42.04 4.84
N LEU A 834 -26.57 -42.78 3.92
CA LEU A 834 -26.93 -44.07 3.30
C LEU A 834 -28.13 -44.06 2.31
N ARG A 835 -28.16 -44.89 1.25
CA ARG A 835 -27.39 -46.13 1.00
C ARG A 835 -27.07 -46.40 -0.48
N ASN A 836 -25.90 -46.99 -0.74
CA ASN A 836 -25.47 -47.55 -2.04
C ASN A 836 -26.27 -48.77 -2.51
N ARG A 837 -26.26 -48.99 -3.83
CA ARG A 837 -26.08 -50.27 -4.58
C ARG A 837 -26.08 -49.92 -6.09
N ASN A 838 -25.44 -50.57 -7.07
CA ASN A 838 -24.50 -51.69 -7.30
C ASN A 838 -24.65 -52.01 -8.84
N ALA A 839 -23.82 -52.77 -9.57
CA ALA A 839 -22.44 -53.30 -9.44
C ALA A 839 -22.06 -54.09 -10.73
N LEU A 840 -20.94 -54.87 -10.66
CA LEU A 840 -20.44 -55.91 -11.61
C LEU A 840 -19.67 -55.33 -12.83
N HIS A 841 -18.59 -55.94 -13.38
CA HIS A 841 -17.60 -56.94 -12.93
C HIS A 841 -16.29 -56.71 -13.77
N SER A 842 -15.11 -57.37 -13.69
CA SER A 842 -14.56 -58.62 -13.11
C SER A 842 -13.21 -58.31 -12.39
N VAL A 843 -12.43 -59.13 -11.66
CA VAL A 843 -12.26 -60.60 -11.42
C VAL A 843 -11.34 -61.31 -12.45
N PRO A 844 -10.37 -62.18 -12.04
CA PRO A 844 -9.87 -62.59 -10.70
C PRO A 844 -8.39 -62.10 -10.48
N ASP A 845 -7.46 -62.64 -9.65
CA ASP A 845 -7.43 -63.65 -8.55
C ASP A 845 -6.25 -63.43 -7.56
N SER A 846 -6.27 -64.16 -6.42
CA SER A 846 -5.13 -64.67 -5.61
C SER A 846 -4.21 -63.68 -4.82
N SER A 847 -3.72 -64.00 -3.61
CA SER A 847 -4.19 -64.96 -2.59
C SER A 847 -3.68 -64.67 -1.15
N SER A 848 -4.58 -64.77 -0.16
CA SER A 848 -4.48 -65.47 1.17
C SER A 848 -3.22 -65.31 2.08
N ARG A 849 -3.25 -65.22 3.43
CA ARG A 849 -4.15 -65.71 4.53
C ARG A 849 -4.00 -64.78 5.78
N ARG A 850 -5.05 -64.40 6.55
CA ARG A 850 -5.88 -65.11 7.58
C ARG A 850 -5.19 -65.31 8.97
N THR A 851 -5.82 -65.25 10.16
CA THR A 851 -7.24 -65.00 10.58
C THR A 851 -7.43 -64.75 12.11
N GLN A 852 -8.66 -64.30 12.49
CA GLN A 852 -9.45 -64.62 13.72
C GLN A 852 -9.13 -63.87 15.05
N ALA A 853 -10.10 -63.58 15.94
CA ALA A 853 -11.58 -63.50 15.79
C ALA A 853 -12.30 -62.78 16.96
N GLU A 854 -13.56 -62.40 16.70
CA GLU A 854 -14.64 -61.94 17.61
C GLU A 854 -15.20 -63.10 18.49
N PRO A 855 -16.12 -62.93 19.49
CA PRO A 855 -17.53 -62.51 19.21
C PRO A 855 -18.38 -61.82 20.33
N CYS A 856 -19.35 -60.96 19.89
CA CYS A 856 -20.72 -60.80 20.47
C CYS A 856 -20.90 -60.24 21.93
N ARG A 857 -22.02 -59.66 22.43
CA ARG A 857 -23.42 -59.25 22.05
C ARG A 857 -23.94 -58.30 23.19
N CYS A 858 -25.13 -57.67 23.34
CA CYS A 858 -26.45 -57.45 22.67
C CYS A 858 -27.16 -56.26 23.44
N ARG A 859 -28.34 -55.67 23.12
CA ARG A 859 -29.03 -55.27 21.86
C ARG A 859 -30.40 -54.58 22.15
N GLY A 860 -30.47 -53.24 22.22
CA GLY A 860 -31.73 -52.44 22.21
C GLY A 860 -32.17 -51.82 23.56
N LEU A 861 -33.21 -50.97 23.66
CA LEU A 861 -34.07 -50.32 22.64
C LEU A 861 -34.96 -49.19 23.27
N VAL A 862 -35.62 -48.35 22.45
CA VAL A 862 -36.83 -47.51 22.74
C VAL A 862 -36.71 -46.12 23.45
N ARG A 863 -37.10 -45.07 22.66
CA ARG A 863 -37.85 -43.81 22.95
C ARG A 863 -37.47 -42.74 24.03
N SER A 864 -37.23 -41.53 23.48
CA SER A 864 -38.02 -40.28 23.63
C SER A 864 -37.86 -39.25 24.78
N SER A 865 -38.15 -38.00 24.38
CA SER A 865 -38.78 -36.87 25.11
C SER A 865 -38.02 -36.08 26.17
N ASN A 866 -37.80 -34.80 25.83
CA ASN A 866 -37.98 -33.57 26.62
C ASN A 866 -37.29 -33.36 27.98
N SER A 867 -36.59 -32.22 28.05
CA SER A 867 -36.29 -31.42 29.26
C SER A 867 -37.56 -31.08 30.08
N PRO A 868 -37.51 -30.69 31.39
CA PRO A 868 -36.84 -29.43 31.77
C PRO A 868 -36.30 -29.25 33.23
N ARG A 869 -35.42 -28.23 33.37
CA ARG A 869 -35.33 -27.24 34.48
C ARG A 869 -35.04 -27.62 35.96
N ARG A 870 -34.07 -26.85 36.51
CA ARG A 870 -34.08 -26.04 37.77
C ARG A 870 -33.69 -26.64 39.15
N SER A 871 -32.75 -25.91 39.78
CA SER A 871 -32.71 -25.39 41.19
C SER A 871 -32.47 -26.32 42.40
N GLY A 872 -31.87 -25.75 43.46
CA GLY A 872 -31.52 -26.40 44.75
C GLY A 872 -30.00 -26.67 44.84
N PHE A 873 -29.10 -25.90 45.48
CA PHE A 873 -29.10 -25.02 46.67
C PHE A 873 -28.69 -25.74 47.99
N ASP A 874 -27.67 -25.16 48.65
CA ASP A 874 -27.17 -25.35 50.04
C ASP A 874 -26.39 -26.62 50.50
N ARG A 875 -25.20 -26.33 51.11
CA ARG A 875 -24.69 -26.77 52.44
C ARG A 875 -24.47 -28.26 52.80
N ASP A 876 -23.57 -28.62 53.74
CA ASP A 876 -22.49 -27.93 54.49
C ASP A 876 -21.46 -28.96 55.03
N ARG A 877 -20.29 -28.49 55.53
CA ARG A 877 -19.33 -29.16 56.48
C ARG A 877 -18.64 -30.47 56.03
N ARG A 878 -17.33 -30.68 56.22
CA ARG A 878 -16.47 -30.71 57.45
C ARG A 878 -16.82 -31.89 58.39
N ALA A 879 -15.89 -32.71 58.90
CA ALA A 879 -14.41 -32.67 58.87
C ALA A 879 -13.75 -34.06 59.12
N ARG A 880 -12.41 -34.13 58.98
CA ARG A 880 -11.36 -34.92 59.71
C ARG A 880 -11.79 -36.24 60.41
N THR A 881 -11.04 -37.34 60.33
CA THR A 881 -9.66 -37.50 60.87
C THR A 881 -8.84 -38.67 60.29
N SER A 882 -7.50 -38.55 60.30
CA SER A 882 -6.50 -39.65 60.18
C SER A 882 -6.33 -40.39 61.54
N PRO A 883 -5.57 -41.52 61.69
CA PRO A 883 -4.09 -41.59 61.48
C PRO A 883 -3.47 -42.97 61.10
N ALA A 884 -2.13 -42.98 60.85
CA ALA A 884 -1.14 -44.08 61.11
C ALA A 884 -1.25 -45.42 60.31
N SER A 885 -0.18 -46.22 60.07
CA SER A 885 1.30 -46.05 60.17
C SER A 885 2.07 -47.27 59.57
N HIS A 886 3.38 -47.10 59.26
CA HIS A 886 4.38 -48.13 58.82
C HIS A 886 4.12 -48.78 57.43
N GLY A 887 5.11 -49.25 56.66
CA GLY A 887 6.60 -49.31 56.72
C GLY A 887 7.09 -50.35 55.68
N ASN A 888 8.36 -50.60 55.33
CA ASN A 888 9.69 -49.96 55.45
C ASN A 888 10.69 -50.83 54.59
N ILE A 889 11.95 -50.42 54.37
CA ILE A 889 13.08 -51.20 53.77
C ILE A 889 12.98 -51.43 52.23
N GLY A 890 14.05 -51.36 51.42
CA GLY A 890 15.43 -50.88 51.66
C GLY A 890 16.49 -51.40 50.66
N ALA A 891 17.66 -50.75 50.63
CA ALA A 891 18.91 -51.11 49.90
C ALA A 891 18.90 -50.98 48.34
N ASP A 892 20.03 -50.80 47.63
CA ASP A 892 21.44 -50.90 48.05
C ASP A 892 22.40 -49.84 47.42
N ASN A 893 23.69 -49.84 47.81
CA ASN A 893 24.69 -48.79 47.56
C ASN A 893 25.82 -49.16 46.57
N CYS A 894 26.58 -48.10 46.20
CA CYS A 894 28.05 -48.00 45.95
C CYS A 894 28.47 -47.71 44.48
N LYS A 895 29.58 -47.00 44.19
CA LYS A 895 30.68 -46.43 45.01
C LYS A 895 31.34 -45.21 44.30
N ARG A 896 32.10 -44.38 45.03
CA ARG A 896 33.06 -43.35 44.53
C ARG A 896 34.48 -43.99 44.32
N PRO A 897 35.66 -43.31 44.13
CA PRO A 897 35.97 -41.85 44.10
C PRO A 897 37.16 -41.31 43.22
N SER A 898 37.24 -39.97 43.08
CA SER A 898 38.47 -39.13 43.13
C SER A 898 39.57 -39.25 42.02
N LEU A 899 40.62 -38.38 41.91
CA LEU A 899 41.12 -37.23 42.70
C LEU A 899 41.85 -36.19 41.80
N SER A 900 42.18 -35.03 42.38
CA SER A 900 42.83 -33.79 41.88
C SER A 900 44.09 -33.87 40.99
N LEU A 901 44.41 -32.77 40.28
CA LEU A 901 45.55 -31.87 40.59
C LEU A 901 45.54 -30.54 39.78
N SER A 902 46.47 -29.61 40.06
CA SER A 902 46.53 -28.25 39.45
C SER A 902 48.00 -27.79 39.20
N PRO A 903 48.37 -26.49 39.03
CA PRO A 903 49.32 -26.02 37.98
C PRO A 903 50.68 -25.57 38.61
N PRO A 904 51.56 -24.65 38.09
CA PRO A 904 51.54 -23.79 36.88
C PRO A 904 52.92 -23.52 36.17
N ARG A 905 52.99 -22.46 35.32
CA ARG A 905 54.21 -21.67 34.91
C ARG A 905 55.18 -22.34 33.89
N LEU A 906 56.12 -21.67 33.16
CA LEU A 906 56.53 -20.25 32.96
C LEU A 906 57.34 -20.05 31.63
N TYR A 907 57.09 -18.94 30.89
CA TYR A 907 58.03 -18.05 30.12
C TYR A 907 59.10 -18.49 29.05
N ARG A 908 59.16 -17.65 27.98
CA ARG A 908 60.34 -17.04 27.28
C ARG A 908 61.02 -17.63 26.00
N LEU A 909 60.80 -16.88 24.90
CA LEU A 909 61.76 -16.21 23.98
C LEU A 909 62.65 -16.95 22.93
N CYS A 910 62.67 -16.33 21.72
CA CYS A 910 63.76 -16.19 20.72
C CYS A 910 64.19 -17.33 19.74
N CYS A 911 63.77 -17.12 18.47
CA CYS A 911 64.60 -16.97 17.25
C CYS A 911 65.36 -18.14 16.55
N LEU A 912 65.15 -18.16 15.21
CA LEU A 912 66.07 -18.54 14.11
C LEU A 912 66.40 -20.02 13.80
N THR A 913 65.72 -20.54 12.76
CA THR A 913 66.25 -21.21 11.55
C THR A 913 67.56 -22.04 11.62
N SER A 914 67.56 -23.28 11.09
CA SER A 914 68.01 -23.55 9.69
C SER A 914 68.13 -25.06 9.29
N THR A 915 67.54 -25.42 8.13
CA THR A 915 68.01 -26.37 7.06
C THR A 915 68.35 -27.88 7.28
N ARG A 916 67.89 -28.67 6.27
CA ARG A 916 68.59 -29.78 5.53
C ARG A 916 68.75 -31.19 6.16
N THR A 917 68.85 -32.31 5.43
CA THR A 917 68.32 -32.82 4.11
C THR A 917 68.67 -34.31 3.96
N SER A 918 67.96 -35.07 3.11
CA SER A 918 68.29 -36.47 2.73
C SER A 918 68.00 -36.79 1.23
N THR A 919 67.92 -38.08 0.87
CA THR A 919 67.85 -38.68 -0.50
C THR A 919 66.85 -39.88 -0.49
N THR A 920 66.48 -40.61 -1.55
CA THR A 920 67.12 -41.03 -2.84
C THR A 920 66.14 -41.07 -4.06
N ALA A 921 66.62 -41.47 -5.24
CA ALA A 921 65.93 -41.38 -6.57
C ALA A 921 65.64 -42.77 -7.22
N PRO A 922 65.07 -42.87 -8.46
CA PRO A 922 65.87 -42.77 -9.71
C PRO A 922 65.17 -42.12 -10.97
N ARG A 923 65.70 -42.39 -12.18
CA ARG A 923 65.54 -41.76 -13.54
C ARG A 923 64.67 -42.61 -14.53
N PRO A 924 64.43 -42.29 -15.85
CA PRO A 924 65.13 -41.41 -16.83
C PRO A 924 64.27 -40.53 -17.82
N LEU A 925 64.90 -40.05 -18.91
CA LEU A 925 64.49 -39.06 -19.98
C LEU A 925 64.12 -39.76 -21.33
N PRO A 926 64.00 -39.14 -22.55
CA PRO A 926 64.02 -37.72 -23.01
C PRO A 926 62.95 -37.28 -24.08
N GLY A 927 62.96 -35.99 -24.51
CA GLY A 927 62.18 -35.45 -25.67
C GLY A 927 62.52 -33.97 -26.01
N SER A 928 62.27 -33.47 -27.24
CA SER A 928 62.83 -32.21 -27.78
C SER A 928 61.84 -31.16 -28.35
N ARG A 929 62.32 -29.91 -28.55
CA ARG A 929 61.59 -28.74 -29.15
C ARG A 929 61.45 -28.86 -30.69
N PRO A 930 60.46 -28.19 -31.32
CA PRO A 930 60.76 -26.90 -32.00
C PRO A 930 59.59 -25.85 -32.04
N ARG A 931 59.83 -24.71 -32.71
CA ARG A 931 58.83 -23.68 -33.12
C ARG A 931 58.22 -24.03 -34.49
N THR A 932 56.98 -23.60 -34.81
CA THR A 932 56.62 -22.81 -36.03
C THR A 932 55.13 -22.36 -36.12
N THR A 933 54.94 -21.18 -36.74
CA THR A 933 53.79 -20.63 -37.53
C THR A 933 52.34 -21.15 -37.42
N ALA A 934 51.38 -20.21 -37.42
CA ALA A 934 49.93 -20.43 -37.58
C ALA A 934 49.48 -20.67 -39.04
N PRO A 935 48.23 -21.15 -39.26
CA PRO A 935 47.35 -20.46 -40.23
C PRO A 935 45.83 -20.45 -39.95
N ARG A 936 45.20 -19.36 -40.44
CA ARG A 936 43.82 -19.19 -40.99
C ARG A 936 42.56 -19.36 -40.12
N ILE A 937 41.60 -18.48 -40.46
CA ILE A 937 40.22 -18.36 -39.97
C ILE A 937 39.26 -19.02 -40.97
N ALA A 938 38.16 -19.59 -40.48
CA ALA A 938 36.91 -19.83 -41.22
C ALA A 938 35.71 -19.39 -40.36
N PRO A 939 34.58 -18.96 -40.95
CA PRO A 939 33.53 -18.21 -40.23
C PRO A 939 32.46 -19.08 -39.54
N GLN A 940 31.77 -18.48 -38.57
CA GLN A 940 30.56 -18.98 -37.88
C GLN A 940 29.45 -17.88 -37.92
N PRO A 941 28.16 -18.21 -37.72
CA PRO A 941 27.07 -17.59 -38.48
C PRO A 941 26.34 -16.38 -37.85
N ASN A 942 25.39 -15.84 -38.63
CA ASN A 942 24.63 -14.61 -38.43
C ASN A 942 23.93 -14.45 -37.06
N HIS A 943 23.92 -13.20 -36.57
CA HIS A 943 23.16 -12.77 -35.39
C HIS A 943 21.64 -12.75 -35.61
N SER A 944 20.87 -12.90 -34.53
CA SER A 944 19.40 -12.84 -34.54
C SER A 944 18.86 -11.39 -34.49
N PRO A 945 17.63 -11.12 -34.98
CA PRO A 945 17.07 -9.76 -35.02
C PRO A 945 16.88 -9.11 -33.65
N ALA A 946 16.64 -9.89 -32.59
CA ALA A 946 16.46 -9.37 -31.23
C ALA A 946 17.71 -8.62 -30.75
N HIS A 947 18.89 -9.20 -30.97
CA HIS A 947 20.16 -8.64 -30.51
C HIS A 947 20.52 -7.31 -31.20
N MET A 948 19.99 -7.08 -32.42
CA MET A 948 20.12 -5.82 -33.16
C MET A 948 19.22 -4.72 -32.59
N ALA A 949 18.05 -5.07 -32.04
CA ALA A 949 17.16 -4.11 -31.39
C ALA A 949 17.78 -3.57 -30.09
N ASP A 950 18.33 -4.45 -29.26
CA ASP A 950 19.01 -4.06 -28.02
C ASP A 950 20.24 -3.17 -28.31
N ILE A 951 21.08 -3.56 -29.28
CA ILE A 951 22.23 -2.74 -29.71
C ILE A 951 21.77 -1.37 -30.23
N ALA A 952 20.67 -1.31 -30.98
CA ALA A 952 20.11 -0.04 -31.45
C ALA A 952 19.59 0.83 -30.30
N ILE A 953 18.94 0.24 -29.28
CA ILE A 953 18.45 0.95 -28.09
C ILE A 953 19.62 1.50 -27.26
N TYR A 954 20.62 0.68 -26.94
CA TYR A 954 21.81 1.13 -26.22
C TYR A 954 22.60 2.20 -26.99
N ALA A 955 22.72 2.07 -28.32
CA ALA A 955 23.34 3.08 -29.16
C ALA A 955 22.52 4.39 -29.21
N LEU A 956 21.19 4.32 -29.23
CA LEU A 956 20.31 5.50 -29.23
C LEU A 956 20.37 6.23 -27.88
N VAL A 957 20.28 5.50 -26.76
CA VAL A 957 20.40 6.06 -25.41
C VAL A 957 21.78 6.69 -25.22
N GLY A 958 22.85 5.98 -25.58
CA GLY A 958 24.23 6.49 -25.51
C GLY A 958 24.48 7.70 -26.42
N ALA A 959 23.81 7.79 -27.58
CA ALA A 959 23.88 8.97 -28.44
C ALA A 959 23.13 10.18 -27.84
N VAL A 960 22.00 9.95 -27.15
CA VAL A 960 21.22 11.01 -26.48
C VAL A 960 21.97 11.55 -25.27
N THR A 961 22.52 10.70 -24.40
CA THR A 961 23.29 11.16 -23.22
C THR A 961 24.56 11.91 -23.63
N ASN A 962 25.34 11.36 -24.56
CA ASN A 962 26.56 12.01 -25.07
C ASN A 962 26.24 13.36 -25.78
N LEU A 963 25.06 13.49 -26.40
CA LEU A 963 24.57 14.77 -26.95
C LEU A 963 24.18 15.76 -25.83
N GLN A 964 23.51 15.30 -24.77
CA GLN A 964 23.16 16.12 -23.61
C GLN A 964 24.41 16.66 -22.89
N GLU A 965 25.41 15.81 -22.62
CA GLU A 965 26.71 16.17 -22.03
C GLU A 965 27.46 17.19 -22.89
N ARG A 966 27.57 16.96 -24.20
CA ARG A 966 28.18 17.93 -25.13
C ARG A 966 27.46 19.29 -25.10
N VAL A 967 26.13 19.30 -25.03
CA VAL A 967 25.34 20.54 -24.93
C VAL A 967 25.48 21.20 -23.56
N ALA A 968 25.63 20.44 -22.47
CA ALA A 968 25.89 20.97 -21.13
C ALA A 968 27.29 21.61 -21.03
N ASN A 969 28.32 20.91 -21.52
CA ASN A 969 29.70 21.41 -21.54
C ASN A 969 29.83 22.69 -22.38
N LEU A 970 29.32 22.67 -23.63
CA LEU A 970 29.36 23.82 -24.54
C LEU A 970 28.57 25.05 -24.05
N ARG A 971 27.62 24.88 -23.12
CA ARG A 971 26.84 25.99 -22.54
C ARG A 971 27.41 26.52 -21.22
N SER A 972 28.33 25.80 -20.59
CA SER A 972 28.84 26.16 -19.27
C SER A 972 29.98 27.19 -19.34
N PRO A 973 30.10 28.07 -18.34
CA PRO A 973 31.22 29.00 -18.24
C PRO A 973 32.58 28.29 -18.24
N ILE A 974 33.55 28.93 -18.88
CA ILE A 974 34.96 28.59 -18.81
C ILE A 974 35.52 29.05 -17.46
N ILE A 975 36.33 28.20 -16.83
CA ILE A 975 37.25 28.61 -15.77
C ILE A 975 38.59 28.90 -16.44
N PRO A 976 39.16 30.12 -16.33
CA PRO A 976 40.46 30.42 -16.90
C PRO A 976 41.54 29.56 -16.22
N LEU A 977 42.58 29.22 -16.96
CA LEU A 977 43.75 28.50 -16.44
C LEU A 977 44.94 29.45 -16.53
N SER A 978 45.63 29.69 -15.41
CA SER A 978 46.81 30.53 -15.38
C SER A 978 47.94 29.91 -16.21
N HIS A 979 48.48 30.65 -17.17
CA HIS A 979 49.45 30.19 -18.18
C HIS A 979 50.85 29.78 -17.64
N THR A 980 51.01 29.56 -16.34
CA THR A 980 52.29 29.53 -15.62
C THR A 980 52.66 28.17 -15.02
N SER A 981 52.23 27.07 -15.63
CA SER A 981 52.92 25.78 -15.51
C SER A 981 52.62 24.88 -16.73
N VAL A 982 53.65 24.56 -17.51
CA VAL A 982 53.62 23.49 -18.51
C VAL A 982 54.55 22.38 -17.99
N PRO A 983 54.00 21.28 -17.44
CA PRO A 983 54.81 20.10 -17.14
C PRO A 983 55.39 19.50 -18.43
N PRO A 984 56.57 18.86 -18.39
CA PRO A 984 57.07 18.11 -19.54
C PRO A 984 56.10 16.99 -19.91
N ALA A 985 55.97 16.72 -21.22
CA ALA A 985 54.98 15.78 -21.73
C ALA A 985 55.19 14.36 -21.14
N PRO A 986 54.12 13.68 -20.67
CA PRO A 986 54.23 12.34 -20.12
C PRO A 986 54.61 11.32 -21.21
N PRO A 987 55.31 10.23 -20.86
CA PRO A 987 55.71 9.20 -21.81
C PRO A 987 54.49 8.50 -22.46
N PRO A 988 54.62 8.00 -23.71
CA PRO A 988 53.50 7.43 -24.44
C PRO A 988 52.97 6.15 -23.76
N ILE A 989 51.72 6.21 -23.33
CA ILE A 989 51.00 5.08 -22.71
C ILE A 989 50.61 4.05 -23.79
N PRO A 990 50.77 2.72 -23.54
CA PRO A 990 50.40 1.69 -24.50
C PRO A 990 48.95 1.73 -25.00
N GLN A 991 48.75 1.37 -26.26
CA GLN A 991 47.46 1.44 -26.97
C GLN A 991 46.36 0.48 -26.45
N SER A 992 46.64 -0.34 -25.44
CA SER A 992 45.67 -1.23 -24.79
C SER A 992 44.69 -0.52 -23.84
N VAL A 993 44.83 0.79 -23.65
CA VAL A 993 43.91 1.60 -22.83
C VAL A 993 42.76 2.13 -23.69
N SER A 994 41.61 1.45 -23.64
CA SER A 994 40.34 2.06 -24.06
C SER A 994 40.06 3.30 -23.21
N ARG A 995 39.88 4.46 -23.86
CA ARG A 995 39.49 5.72 -23.21
C ARG A 995 37.98 5.72 -22.96
N SER A 996 37.53 6.07 -21.76
CA SER A 996 36.11 6.36 -21.55
C SER A 996 35.72 7.68 -22.25
N ALA A 997 34.43 7.88 -22.51
CA ALA A 997 33.94 9.08 -23.18
C ALA A 997 34.17 10.34 -22.32
N ASP A 998 33.92 10.21 -21.02
CA ASP A 998 34.09 11.20 -19.96
C ASP A 998 35.50 11.85 -19.94
N ALA A 999 36.55 11.08 -20.25
CA ALA A 999 37.92 11.58 -20.31
C ALA A 999 38.15 12.65 -21.40
N GLN A 1000 37.41 12.59 -22.52
CA GLN A 1000 37.59 13.52 -23.64
C GLN A 1000 37.16 14.96 -23.33
N PHE A 1001 36.40 15.18 -22.25
CA PHE A 1001 35.91 16.50 -21.87
C PHE A 1001 36.88 17.29 -20.96
N LEU A 1002 37.95 16.66 -20.48
CA LEU A 1002 38.97 17.26 -19.61
C LEU A 1002 40.32 17.50 -20.30
N GLU A 1003 40.55 16.96 -21.50
CA GLU A 1003 41.75 17.21 -22.34
C GLU A 1003 41.76 18.63 -22.99
N GLY A 1004 41.26 19.66 -22.30
CA GLY A 1004 41.09 20.99 -22.89
C GLY A 1004 40.64 22.09 -21.91
N THR A 1005 39.86 23.05 -22.42
CA THR A 1005 39.39 24.21 -21.62
C THR A 1005 38.49 23.76 -20.48
N LEU A 1006 38.92 24.00 -19.22
CA LEU A 1006 38.10 23.69 -18.04
C LEU A 1006 36.79 24.52 -18.06
N THR A 1007 35.67 23.85 -17.76
CA THR A 1007 34.35 24.48 -17.60
C THR A 1007 33.75 24.08 -16.26
N GLU A 1008 32.76 24.84 -15.78
CA GLU A 1008 31.96 24.43 -14.61
C GLU A 1008 31.43 23.00 -14.73
N HIS A 1009 31.02 22.57 -15.92
CA HIS A 1009 30.46 21.23 -16.11
C HIS A 1009 31.55 20.15 -16.10
N GLY A 1010 32.74 20.42 -16.63
CA GLY A 1010 33.91 19.54 -16.46
C GLY A 1010 34.31 19.41 -14.99
N LEU A 1011 34.27 20.51 -14.24
CA LEU A 1011 34.50 20.52 -12.79
C LEU A 1011 33.42 19.74 -12.02
N GLN A 1012 32.13 19.90 -12.38
CA GLN A 1012 31.02 19.12 -11.84
C GLN A 1012 31.18 17.62 -12.11
N LEU A 1013 31.67 17.24 -13.30
CA LEU A 1013 31.91 15.84 -13.68
C LEU A 1013 33.09 15.23 -12.89
N ALA A 1014 34.18 15.99 -12.72
CA ALA A 1014 35.32 15.58 -11.90
C ALA A 1014 34.92 15.41 -10.42
N HIS A 1015 34.17 16.35 -9.85
CA HIS A 1015 33.64 16.26 -8.49
C HIS A 1015 32.79 14.99 -8.30
N TYR A 1016 31.81 14.76 -9.18
CA TYR A 1016 30.94 13.58 -9.12
C TYR A 1016 31.71 12.25 -9.22
N SER A 1017 32.75 12.22 -10.05
CA SER A 1017 33.67 11.08 -10.18
C SER A 1017 34.38 10.77 -8.84
N TRP A 1018 34.88 11.78 -8.14
CA TRP A 1018 35.55 11.61 -6.85
C TRP A 1018 34.60 11.33 -5.69
N ALA A 1019 33.44 11.99 -5.61
CA ALA A 1019 32.42 11.71 -4.61
C ALA A 1019 31.92 10.26 -4.68
N THR A 1020 31.76 9.72 -5.90
CA THR A 1020 31.40 8.32 -6.14
C THR A 1020 32.51 7.37 -5.64
N ARG A 1021 33.78 7.71 -5.90
CA ARG A 1021 34.95 6.94 -5.44
C ARG A 1021 35.10 6.96 -3.93
N HIS A 1022 34.97 8.12 -3.29
CA HIS A 1022 35.03 8.27 -1.84
C HIS A 1022 33.94 7.43 -1.17
N SER A 1023 32.69 7.56 -1.61
CA SER A 1023 31.56 6.76 -1.11
C SER A 1023 31.82 5.24 -1.18
N ALA A 1024 32.32 4.76 -2.33
CA ALA A 1024 32.61 3.34 -2.52
C ALA A 1024 33.78 2.84 -1.65
N LEU A 1025 34.82 3.66 -1.46
CA LEU A 1025 35.96 3.33 -0.59
C LEU A 1025 35.57 3.39 0.90
N TYR A 1026 34.68 4.31 1.28
CA TYR A 1026 34.16 4.42 2.65
C TYR A 1026 33.34 3.19 3.03
N LEU A 1027 32.41 2.76 2.16
CA LEU A 1027 31.68 1.49 2.32
C LEU A 1027 32.63 0.29 2.47
N ARG A 1028 33.68 0.22 1.64
CA ARG A 1028 34.73 -0.81 1.74
C ARG A 1028 35.44 -0.76 3.10
N GLN A 1029 35.74 0.44 3.60
CA GLN A 1029 36.38 0.63 4.91
C GLN A 1029 35.46 0.17 6.06
N CYS A 1030 34.15 0.46 5.98
CA CYS A 1030 33.17 0.02 6.97
C CYS A 1030 33.01 -1.50 7.00
N ALA A 1031 32.92 -2.18 5.85
CA ALA A 1031 32.87 -3.64 5.79
C ALA A 1031 34.13 -4.31 6.38
N LEU A 1032 35.33 -3.74 6.13
CA LEU A 1032 36.57 -4.23 6.75
C LEU A 1032 36.61 -3.98 8.28
N LYS A 1033 36.07 -2.85 8.76
CA LYS A 1033 35.93 -2.57 10.21
C LYS A 1033 34.98 -3.56 10.90
N ASP A 1034 33.84 -3.85 10.29
CA ASP A 1034 32.87 -4.84 10.78
C ASP A 1034 33.47 -6.25 10.83
N ALA A 1035 34.20 -6.66 9.79
CA ALA A 1035 34.92 -7.94 9.77
C ALA A 1035 36.01 -8.03 10.86
N VAL A 1036 36.68 -6.92 11.22
CA VAL A 1036 37.58 -6.88 12.39
C VAL A 1036 36.81 -7.01 13.70
N ALA A 1037 35.70 -6.28 13.87
CA ALA A 1037 34.89 -6.32 15.09
C ALA A 1037 34.28 -7.71 15.35
N LYS A 1038 33.81 -8.38 14.30
CA LYS A 1038 33.31 -9.76 14.32
C LYS A 1038 34.43 -10.82 14.29
N ASN A 1039 35.70 -10.40 14.40
CA ASN A 1039 36.88 -11.27 14.47
C ASN A 1039 37.02 -12.27 13.28
N LEU A 1040 36.53 -11.88 12.10
CA LEU A 1040 36.56 -12.70 10.88
C LEU A 1040 37.96 -12.71 10.24
N ILE A 1041 38.19 -13.62 9.27
CA ILE A 1041 39.44 -13.67 8.49
C ILE A 1041 39.46 -12.56 7.42
N GLY A 1042 38.30 -12.27 6.83
CA GLY A 1042 38.06 -11.27 5.80
C GLY A 1042 36.56 -11.14 5.51
N CYS A 1043 36.23 -10.32 4.52
CA CYS A 1043 34.88 -10.21 3.94
C CYS A 1043 34.99 -9.89 2.45
N TRP A 1044 33.87 -9.60 1.77
CA TRP A 1044 33.85 -9.20 0.35
C TRP A 1044 34.75 -7.98 0.03
N ALA A 1045 35.01 -7.12 1.02
CA ALA A 1045 35.91 -5.97 0.90
C ALA A 1045 37.40 -6.33 1.01
N GLY A 1046 37.75 -7.58 1.36
CA GLY A 1046 39.11 -8.11 1.46
C GLY A 1046 39.45 -8.76 2.82
N LEU A 1047 40.69 -9.23 2.94
CA LEU A 1047 41.23 -9.82 4.17
C LEU A 1047 41.43 -8.75 5.26
N VAL A 1048 41.27 -9.17 6.52
CA VAL A 1048 41.54 -8.32 7.71
C VAL A 1048 42.51 -8.95 8.71
N ARG A 1049 42.64 -10.28 8.75
CA ARG A 1049 43.66 -10.98 9.55
C ARG A 1049 45.01 -11.06 8.83
N GLY A 1050 46.07 -11.30 9.61
CA GLY A 1050 47.45 -11.46 9.12
C GLY A 1050 48.10 -10.14 8.69
N GLN A 1051 49.34 -10.22 8.19
CA GLN A 1051 50.07 -9.04 7.72
C GLN A 1051 49.35 -8.37 6.53
N GLN A 1052 48.95 -9.17 5.54
CA GLN A 1052 48.22 -8.72 4.35
C GLN A 1052 46.88 -8.04 4.70
N GLY A 1053 46.19 -8.49 5.76
CA GLY A 1053 44.99 -7.82 6.26
C GLY A 1053 45.27 -6.44 6.87
N ARG A 1054 46.37 -6.28 7.64
CA ARG A 1054 46.81 -4.98 8.16
C ARG A 1054 47.18 -4.00 7.04
N ASP A 1055 47.87 -4.49 6.01
CA ASP A 1055 48.28 -3.66 4.87
C ASP A 1055 47.06 -3.28 4.00
N ASN A 1056 46.10 -4.19 3.81
CA ASN A 1056 44.82 -3.90 3.16
C ASN A 1056 43.99 -2.84 3.92
N LEU A 1057 43.83 -3.00 5.24
CA LEU A 1057 43.17 -2.01 6.12
C LEU A 1057 43.83 -0.62 6.03
N ARG A 1058 45.17 -0.57 6.00
CA ARG A 1058 45.93 0.68 5.85
C ARG A 1058 45.74 1.31 4.47
N ALA A 1059 45.80 0.52 3.40
CA ALA A 1059 45.65 1.00 2.03
C ALA A 1059 44.24 1.53 1.75
N VAL A 1060 43.19 0.82 2.20
CA VAL A 1060 41.80 1.29 2.07
C VAL A 1060 41.55 2.56 2.88
N ARG A 1061 42.17 2.70 4.07
CA ARG A 1061 42.09 3.95 4.85
C ARG A 1061 42.72 5.12 4.09
N LEU A 1062 43.97 5.00 3.65
CA LEU A 1062 44.65 6.06 2.90
C LEU A 1062 43.92 6.45 1.61
N ALA A 1063 43.27 5.50 0.93
CA ALA A 1063 42.47 5.78 -0.26
C ALA A 1063 41.13 6.48 0.03
N VAL A 1064 40.52 6.26 1.21
CA VAL A 1064 39.38 7.07 1.69
C VAL A 1064 39.84 8.49 1.99
N ASP A 1065 40.94 8.62 2.75
CA ASP A 1065 41.48 9.91 3.16
C ASP A 1065 41.90 10.76 1.93
N GLU A 1066 42.52 10.13 0.91
CA GLU A 1066 42.80 10.71 -0.42
C GLU A 1066 41.51 11.19 -1.12
N ALA A 1067 40.51 10.31 -1.25
CA ALA A 1067 39.33 10.61 -2.04
C ALA A 1067 38.45 11.72 -1.42
N ALA A 1068 38.32 11.72 -0.09
CA ALA A 1068 37.67 12.78 0.66
C ALA A 1068 38.38 14.13 0.48
N TRP A 1069 39.72 14.13 0.55
CA TRP A 1069 40.52 15.34 0.37
C TRP A 1069 40.35 15.95 -1.02
N VAL A 1070 40.35 15.15 -2.09
CA VAL A 1070 40.14 15.63 -3.46
C VAL A 1070 38.70 16.11 -3.69
N GLU A 1071 37.70 15.37 -3.19
CA GLU A 1071 36.29 15.77 -3.25
C GLU A 1071 36.06 17.15 -2.62
N GLU A 1072 36.63 17.40 -1.43
CA GLU A 1072 36.50 18.68 -0.72
C GLU A 1072 37.01 19.86 -1.55
N ARG A 1073 38.20 19.77 -2.19
CA ARG A 1073 38.75 20.85 -3.03
C ARG A 1073 37.89 21.12 -4.26
N LEU A 1074 37.36 20.06 -4.88
CA LEU A 1074 36.47 20.15 -6.04
C LEU A 1074 35.11 20.76 -5.66
N GLN A 1075 34.54 20.40 -4.50
CA GLN A 1075 33.29 20.99 -3.98
C GLN A 1075 33.47 22.48 -3.64
N GLN A 1076 34.55 22.86 -2.95
CA GLN A 1076 34.90 24.26 -2.69
C GLN A 1076 35.03 25.07 -3.99
N ALA A 1077 35.62 24.49 -5.04
CA ALA A 1077 35.76 25.14 -6.34
C ALA A 1077 34.42 25.33 -7.05
N LEU A 1078 33.46 24.42 -6.85
CA LEU A 1078 32.09 24.56 -7.36
C LEU A 1078 31.31 25.64 -6.63
N ASP A 1079 31.39 25.69 -5.30
CA ASP A 1079 30.68 26.70 -4.50
C ASP A 1079 31.17 28.13 -4.85
N TRP A 1080 32.49 28.31 -5.00
CA TRP A 1080 33.10 29.54 -5.50
C TRP A 1080 32.58 29.97 -6.90
N CYS A 1081 32.30 28.99 -7.79
CA CYS A 1081 31.70 29.27 -9.10
C CYS A 1081 30.23 29.67 -8.97
N HIS A 1082 29.48 29.04 -8.06
CA HIS A 1082 28.09 29.37 -7.76
C HIS A 1082 27.94 30.79 -7.19
N GLU A 1083 28.81 31.20 -6.26
CA GLU A 1083 28.86 32.57 -5.71
C GLU A 1083 29.03 33.63 -6.82
N ARG A 1084 29.93 33.39 -7.78
CA ARG A 1084 30.19 34.30 -8.91
C ARG A 1084 29.10 34.32 -9.98
N ASN A 1085 28.15 33.37 -9.96
CA ASN A 1085 26.88 33.38 -10.70
C ASN A 1085 27.03 33.71 -12.21
N VAL A 1086 28.06 33.14 -12.86
CA VAL A 1086 28.35 33.39 -14.28
C VAL A 1086 27.32 32.68 -15.16
N LYS A 1087 26.50 33.47 -15.88
CA LYS A 1087 25.29 32.94 -16.52
C LYS A 1087 25.60 32.05 -17.73
N ARG A 1088 25.28 30.75 -17.60
CA ARG A 1088 25.32 29.72 -18.65
C ARG A 1088 24.68 30.20 -19.96
N MET A 1089 25.29 29.83 -21.09
CA MET A 1089 24.89 30.27 -22.43
C MET A 1089 23.45 29.81 -22.77
N LYS A 1090 22.60 30.73 -23.23
CA LYS A 1090 21.23 30.44 -23.66
C LYS A 1090 21.24 29.53 -24.91
N LEU A 1091 20.50 28.42 -24.85
CA LEU A 1091 20.44 27.39 -25.91
C LEU A 1091 20.14 27.96 -27.31
N VAL A 1092 19.28 28.99 -27.39
CA VAL A 1092 18.93 29.67 -28.64
C VAL A 1092 20.15 30.28 -29.35
N ARG A 1093 21.15 30.81 -28.62
CA ARG A 1093 22.40 31.30 -29.24
C ARG A 1093 23.23 30.16 -29.84
N LEU A 1094 23.25 28.99 -29.20
CA LEU A 1094 23.99 27.81 -29.66
C LEU A 1094 23.46 27.32 -31.03
N VAL A 1095 22.13 27.34 -31.21
CA VAL A 1095 21.46 26.93 -32.46
C VAL A 1095 21.73 27.92 -33.60
N HIS A 1096 21.77 29.23 -33.34
CA HIS A 1096 22.02 30.25 -34.37
C HIS A 1096 23.43 30.15 -34.98
N VAL A 1097 24.43 29.79 -34.17
CA VAL A 1097 25.83 29.61 -34.63
C VAL A 1097 25.94 28.47 -35.65
N ARG A 1098 25.18 27.39 -35.45
CA ARG A 1098 25.16 26.22 -36.36
C ARG A 1098 24.49 26.49 -37.72
N ARG A 1099 23.89 27.68 -37.91
CA ARG A 1099 23.30 28.17 -39.18
C ARG A 1099 24.21 29.16 -39.94
N GLY A 1100 25.53 29.11 -39.72
CA GLY A 1100 26.53 29.65 -40.65
C GLY A 1100 26.85 31.15 -40.54
N LYS A 1101 26.17 31.92 -39.69
CA LYS A 1101 26.61 33.30 -39.38
C LYS A 1101 27.84 33.27 -38.48
N ARG A 1102 29.03 33.57 -39.04
CA ARG A 1102 30.29 33.74 -38.31
C ARG A 1102 30.25 34.97 -37.38
N SER A 1103 29.61 34.81 -36.23
CA SER A 1103 29.88 35.63 -35.03
C SER A 1103 30.90 34.88 -34.19
N SER A 1104 31.92 35.57 -33.67
CA SER A 1104 32.78 35.00 -32.63
C SER A 1104 31.92 34.68 -31.40
N VAL A 1105 31.91 33.42 -30.98
CA VAL A 1105 31.16 32.98 -29.80
C VAL A 1105 32.04 33.17 -28.58
N VAL A 1106 31.99 34.37 -28.00
CA VAL A 1106 32.51 34.60 -26.66
C VAL A 1106 31.68 33.74 -25.70
N ARG A 1107 32.25 32.62 -25.24
CA ARG A 1107 31.69 31.83 -24.14
C ARG A 1107 31.76 32.66 -22.86
N PRO A 1108 30.81 32.52 -21.92
CA PRO A 1108 30.97 33.07 -20.58
C PRO A 1108 32.25 32.50 -19.95
N THR A 1109 33.00 33.33 -19.25
CA THR A 1109 34.29 32.97 -18.64
C THR A 1109 34.38 33.63 -17.29
N HIS A 1110 34.82 32.90 -16.27
CA HIS A 1110 35.15 33.46 -14.95
C HIS A 1110 36.37 34.39 -15.06
N THR A 1111 36.45 35.42 -14.21
CA THR A 1111 37.55 36.40 -14.23
C THR A 1111 38.83 35.89 -13.56
N GLU A 1112 38.71 34.85 -12.75
CA GLU A 1112 39.71 34.33 -11.81
C GLU A 1112 39.64 32.79 -11.78
N VAL A 1113 40.54 32.14 -11.04
CA VAL A 1113 40.53 30.70 -10.77
C VAL A 1113 40.01 30.45 -9.34
N PRO A 1114 39.16 29.44 -9.07
CA PRO A 1114 38.82 29.06 -7.71
C PRO A 1114 40.08 28.66 -6.91
N PRO A 1115 40.33 29.24 -5.71
CA PRO A 1115 41.56 29.01 -4.96
C PRO A 1115 41.86 27.54 -4.64
N SER A 1116 40.84 26.73 -4.34
CA SER A 1116 41.00 25.29 -4.05
C SER A 1116 41.42 24.46 -5.27
N LEU A 1117 41.43 25.02 -6.48
CA LEU A 1117 42.03 24.35 -7.64
C LEU A 1117 43.55 24.52 -7.72
N TYR A 1118 44.18 25.43 -6.96
CA TYR A 1118 45.64 25.51 -6.88
C TYR A 1118 46.24 24.35 -6.07
N ASP A 1119 45.46 23.74 -5.18
CA ASP A 1119 45.82 22.51 -4.45
C ASP A 1119 45.82 21.26 -5.36
N LEU A 1120 45.18 21.32 -6.54
CA LEU A 1120 44.95 20.17 -7.41
C LEU A 1120 45.83 20.22 -8.68
N PRO A 1121 46.39 19.09 -9.14
CA PRO A 1121 47.15 19.07 -10.38
C PRO A 1121 46.24 19.27 -11.60
N PHE A 1122 46.75 19.95 -12.63
CA PHE A 1122 46.06 20.12 -13.91
C PHE A 1122 46.72 19.28 -15.04
N PRO A 1123 45.96 18.61 -15.93
CA PRO A 1123 44.49 18.49 -15.94
C PRO A 1123 43.97 17.77 -14.69
N LEU A 1124 42.78 18.19 -14.23
CA LEU A 1124 42.18 17.66 -12.99
C LEU A 1124 42.11 16.13 -13.05
N PRO A 1125 42.58 15.42 -12.00
CA PRO A 1125 42.63 13.98 -12.02
C PRO A 1125 41.19 13.43 -12.06
N LEU A 1126 40.90 12.52 -12.98
CA LEU A 1126 39.70 11.69 -12.88
C LEU A 1126 39.90 10.65 -11.78
N ALA A 1127 38.83 10.34 -11.05
CA ALA A 1127 38.86 9.28 -10.06
C ALA A 1127 39.21 7.95 -10.75
N PRO A 1128 40.25 7.21 -10.32
CA PRO A 1128 40.68 6.00 -11.01
C PRO A 1128 39.52 4.99 -11.15
N PRO A 1129 39.20 4.54 -12.38
CA PRO A 1129 37.99 3.76 -12.63
C PRO A 1129 38.03 2.44 -11.85
N SER A 1130 36.94 2.15 -11.14
CA SER A 1130 36.77 0.97 -10.28
C SER A 1130 37.09 -0.34 -11.00
N SER A 1131 36.84 -0.40 -12.31
CA SER A 1131 37.13 -1.51 -13.22
C SER A 1131 38.62 -1.91 -13.33
N ARG A 1132 39.57 -1.16 -12.77
CA ARG A 1132 41.00 -1.55 -12.71
C ARG A 1132 41.44 -2.25 -11.42
N LEU A 1133 40.62 -2.27 -10.38
CA LEU A 1133 40.84 -3.11 -9.19
C LEU A 1133 39.69 -4.11 -8.94
N ALA A 1134 38.52 -3.91 -9.56
CA ALA A 1134 37.47 -4.92 -9.65
C ALA A 1134 37.93 -6.29 -10.21
N PRO A 1135 38.92 -6.43 -11.13
CA PRO A 1135 39.36 -7.74 -11.64
C PRO A 1135 40.12 -8.59 -10.60
N LEU A 1136 40.55 -8.00 -9.48
CA LEU A 1136 41.14 -8.70 -8.34
C LEU A 1136 40.11 -9.05 -7.26
N ILE A 1137 38.83 -8.79 -7.51
CA ILE A 1137 37.70 -9.29 -6.72
C ILE A 1137 36.92 -10.23 -7.64
N PRO A 1138 37.05 -11.56 -7.52
CA PRO A 1138 36.14 -12.46 -8.22
C PRO A 1138 34.71 -12.10 -7.79
N ARG A 1139 33.79 -12.01 -8.75
CA ARG A 1139 32.36 -11.99 -8.42
C ARG A 1139 32.05 -13.29 -7.64
N PRO A 1140 31.09 -13.28 -6.71
CA PRO A 1140 30.52 -14.54 -6.23
C PRO A 1140 30.16 -15.41 -7.45
N PRO A 1141 30.57 -16.69 -7.49
CA PRO A 1141 30.04 -17.61 -8.48
C PRO A 1141 28.50 -17.60 -8.41
N PRO A 1142 27.79 -17.71 -9.53
CA PRO A 1142 26.37 -18.03 -9.45
C PRO A 1142 26.20 -19.33 -8.67
N LEU A 1143 25.19 -19.41 -7.80
CA LEU A 1143 24.82 -20.65 -7.13
C LEU A 1143 24.46 -21.67 -8.22
N LEU A 1144 25.24 -22.74 -8.31
CA LEU A 1144 25.07 -23.82 -9.28
C LEU A 1144 24.75 -25.10 -8.51
N ASP A 1145 23.55 -25.65 -8.76
CA ASP A 1145 23.19 -26.99 -8.31
C ASP A 1145 23.95 -28.02 -9.19
N SER A 1146 25.23 -28.30 -8.87
CA SER A 1146 26.07 -29.24 -9.61
C SER A 1146 26.94 -30.11 -8.72
N ASP A 1147 26.61 -31.40 -8.64
CA ASP A 1147 27.28 -32.46 -7.86
C ASP A 1147 28.66 -32.86 -8.44
N ALA A 1148 29.58 -31.91 -8.58
CA ALA A 1148 30.95 -32.14 -9.05
C ALA A 1148 31.92 -32.17 -7.85
N PRO A 1149 32.63 -33.28 -7.58
CA PRO A 1149 33.60 -33.33 -6.49
C PRO A 1149 34.88 -32.56 -6.86
N ASP A 1150 35.20 -31.54 -6.06
CA ASP A 1150 36.41 -30.72 -6.25
C ASP A 1150 37.70 -31.52 -6.06
N GLY A 1151 38.67 -31.31 -6.97
CA GLY A 1151 40.02 -31.87 -6.87
C GLY A 1151 40.93 -31.07 -5.91
N PRO A 1152 41.98 -31.69 -5.33
CA PRO A 1152 42.70 -31.13 -4.18
C PRO A 1152 43.60 -29.91 -4.43
N ASP A 1153 43.75 -29.44 -5.67
CA ASP A 1153 44.66 -28.34 -6.05
C ASP A 1153 43.91 -27.09 -6.59
N SER A 1154 42.82 -26.70 -5.93
CA SER A 1154 42.16 -25.40 -6.17
C SER A 1154 42.70 -24.32 -5.23
N SER A 1155 43.23 -23.24 -5.80
CA SER A 1155 43.73 -22.06 -5.05
C SER A 1155 42.77 -20.85 -5.13
N GLY A 1156 41.50 -21.10 -5.46
CA GLY A 1156 40.42 -20.12 -5.35
C GLY A 1156 39.75 -20.10 -3.97
N PRO A 1157 38.84 -19.15 -3.70
CA PRO A 1157 37.88 -19.29 -2.60
C PRO A 1157 36.96 -20.50 -2.86
N PRO A 1158 36.44 -21.18 -1.82
CA PRO A 1158 35.58 -22.34 -1.98
C PRO A 1158 34.26 -21.99 -2.69
N THR A 1159 33.73 -22.95 -3.44
CA THR A 1159 32.42 -22.86 -4.10
C THR A 1159 31.32 -22.89 -3.03
N TYR A 1160 30.41 -21.89 -3.03
CA TYR A 1160 29.33 -21.82 -2.05
C TYR A 1160 28.27 -22.91 -2.28
N THR A 1161 28.27 -23.92 -1.41
CA THR A 1161 27.18 -24.90 -1.29
C THR A 1161 25.98 -24.29 -0.54
N ARG A 1162 24.82 -24.96 -0.68
CA ARG A 1162 23.56 -24.54 -0.04
C ARG A 1162 23.40 -25.01 1.40
N GLU A 1163 24.25 -25.94 1.80
CA GLU A 1163 24.34 -26.57 3.12
C GLU A 1163 25.76 -26.30 3.67
N ALA A 1164 25.87 -26.10 4.99
CA ALA A 1164 27.13 -25.76 5.66
C ALA A 1164 27.83 -27.00 6.24
N ASP A 1165 29.16 -26.99 6.29
CA ASP A 1165 30.01 -28.11 6.75
C ASP A 1165 30.51 -27.90 8.21
N PRO A 1166 29.94 -28.61 9.21
CA PRO A 1166 30.35 -28.45 10.61
C PRO A 1166 31.79 -28.88 10.90
N GLU A 1167 32.37 -29.79 10.11
CA GLU A 1167 33.75 -30.27 10.33
C GLU A 1167 34.79 -29.21 9.92
N ARG A 1168 34.41 -28.27 9.04
CA ARG A 1168 35.19 -27.06 8.72
C ARG A 1168 35.03 -25.94 9.74
N GLY A 1169 34.16 -26.11 10.73
CA GLY A 1169 33.76 -25.06 11.67
C GLY A 1169 32.76 -24.06 11.08
N GLU A 1170 32.06 -24.44 10.02
CA GLU A 1170 30.92 -23.67 9.51
C GLU A 1170 29.69 -23.98 10.37
N SER A 1171 29.17 -22.98 11.07
CA SER A 1171 27.87 -23.07 11.74
C SER A 1171 26.77 -22.60 10.80
N THR A 1172 25.71 -23.39 10.64
CA THR A 1172 24.46 -22.92 10.07
C THR A 1172 23.95 -21.70 10.84
N LEU A 1173 23.74 -20.58 10.15
CA LEU A 1173 22.83 -19.54 10.62
C LEU A 1173 21.40 -20.03 10.41
N GLU A 1174 20.92 -20.84 11.35
CA GLU A 1174 19.49 -21.16 11.44
C GLU A 1174 18.70 -19.85 11.48
N GLY A 1175 17.68 -19.71 10.61
CA GLY A 1175 16.85 -18.51 10.56
C GLY A 1175 17.37 -17.35 9.70
N GLY A 1176 18.46 -17.50 8.93
CA GLY A 1176 19.06 -16.43 8.10
C GLY A 1176 18.23 -15.86 6.93
N PHE A 1177 16.89 -15.89 6.97
CA PHE A 1177 15.99 -15.25 6.02
C PHE A 1177 15.11 -14.21 6.75
N LEU A 1178 15.39 -12.91 6.51
CA LEU A 1178 14.63 -11.71 6.93
C LEU A 1178 14.93 -11.06 8.30
N GLU A 1179 16.20 -10.89 8.69
CA GLU A 1179 16.66 -9.98 9.77
C GLU A 1179 18.03 -9.39 9.39
N GLY A 1180 18.37 -8.10 9.48
CA GLY A 1180 17.64 -6.84 9.76
C GLY A 1180 18.61 -5.67 9.43
N GLU A 1181 18.32 -4.37 9.52
CA GLU A 1181 17.09 -3.63 9.88
C GLU A 1181 16.76 -2.51 8.85
N LEU A 1182 17.72 -2.12 8.01
CA LEU A 1182 17.64 -0.87 7.22
C LEU A 1182 16.62 -0.92 6.07
N GLU A 1183 16.41 -2.10 5.48
CA GLU A 1183 15.44 -2.29 4.38
C GLU A 1183 14.01 -2.52 4.93
N VAL A 1184 13.88 -3.14 6.11
CA VAL A 1184 12.60 -3.22 6.84
C VAL A 1184 12.13 -1.82 7.22
N MET A 1185 13.04 -0.92 7.62
CA MET A 1185 12.72 0.49 7.85
C MET A 1185 12.15 1.21 6.62
N GLN A 1186 12.60 0.87 5.41
CA GLN A 1186 12.03 1.44 4.18
C GLN A 1186 10.67 0.79 3.82
N TYR A 1187 10.49 -0.50 4.14
CA TYR A 1187 9.22 -1.19 3.91
C TYR A 1187 8.11 -0.77 4.90
N GLU A 1188 8.45 -0.52 6.17
CA GLU A 1188 7.51 0.01 7.17
C GLU A 1188 7.16 1.49 6.95
N ALA A 1189 8.12 2.32 6.53
CA ALA A 1189 7.82 3.69 6.12
C ALA A 1189 6.81 3.70 4.94
N ALA A 1190 6.96 2.77 3.99
CA ALA A 1190 6.06 2.63 2.83
C ALA A 1190 4.63 2.11 3.13
N VAL A 1191 4.24 2.00 4.42
CA VAL A 1191 2.89 1.65 4.90
C VAL A 1191 2.09 2.88 5.35
N LEU A 1192 2.72 4.03 5.59
CA LEU A 1192 2.06 5.22 6.16
C LEU A 1192 2.37 6.51 5.39
N ASP A 1193 1.28 7.16 4.95
CA ASP A 1193 1.20 8.50 4.36
C ASP A 1193 1.93 8.77 3.03
N ASP A 1194 1.21 9.39 2.08
CA ASP A 1194 1.78 9.90 0.83
C ASP A 1194 2.73 11.12 1.06
N ASP A 1195 2.84 11.62 2.31
CA ASP A 1195 3.73 12.72 2.74
C ASP A 1195 5.21 12.41 2.51
N ASP A 1196 5.66 11.17 2.75
CA ASP A 1196 7.07 10.76 2.64
C ASP A 1196 7.57 10.72 1.18
N VAL A 1197 6.68 10.83 0.18
CA VAL A 1197 7.07 11.03 -1.22
C VAL A 1197 7.75 12.39 -1.39
N LEU A 1198 7.29 13.43 -0.69
CA LEU A 1198 7.89 14.76 -0.72
C LEU A 1198 9.25 14.78 0.00
N GLU A 1199 9.40 14.04 1.09
CA GLU A 1199 10.67 13.93 1.83
C GLU A 1199 11.69 13.05 1.08
N MET A 1200 11.27 11.96 0.42
CA MET A 1200 12.13 11.20 -0.49
C MET A 1200 12.61 12.03 -1.69
N LEU A 1201 11.75 12.85 -2.30
CA LEU A 1201 12.15 13.73 -3.41
C LEU A 1201 13.19 14.78 -2.96
N ARG A 1202 13.03 15.34 -1.74
CA ARG A 1202 14.06 16.20 -1.12
C ARG A 1202 15.36 15.47 -0.86
N MET A 1203 15.32 14.23 -0.37
CA MET A 1203 16.51 13.43 -0.08
C MET A 1203 17.23 12.93 -1.35
N GLN A 1204 16.51 12.66 -2.45
CA GLN A 1204 17.13 12.25 -3.72
C GLN A 1204 17.67 13.42 -4.54
N HIS A 1205 17.09 14.63 -4.42
CA HIS A 1205 17.53 15.83 -5.15
C HIS A 1205 17.76 17.07 -4.24
N PRO A 1206 18.65 16.99 -3.23
CA PRO A 1206 18.81 18.00 -2.17
C PRO A 1206 19.42 19.35 -2.60
N ARG A 1207 19.67 19.57 -3.91
CA ARG A 1207 20.28 20.79 -4.46
C ARG A 1207 19.52 21.39 -5.66
N THR A 1208 18.27 20.99 -5.90
CA THR A 1208 17.38 21.63 -6.89
C THR A 1208 16.01 21.90 -6.30
N SER A 1209 15.86 23.10 -5.73
CA SER A 1209 14.58 23.77 -5.46
C SER A 1209 13.88 24.20 -6.76
#